data_AF-A0A257MYJ1-F1
#
_entry.id   AF-A0A257MYJ1-F1
#
_cell.length_a   1.000
_cell.length_b   1.000
_cell.length_c   1.000
_cell.angle_alpha   90.00
_cell.angle_beta   90.00
_cell.angle_gamma   90.00
#
_symmetry.space_group_name_H-M   'P 1'
#
loop_
_entity.id
_entity.type
_entity.pdbx_description
1 polymer ?
#
loop_
_entity_poly.entity_id
_entity_poly.type
_entity_poly.pdbx_seq_one_letter_code
_entity_poly.pdbx_strand_id
1 'polypeptide(L)'
;MSYSNDWSDIDTRLYKRSVKAFSTVKNMLSVKMKLHADTQVSQGDIFLFNHFSRFETFIPQFLIFEKTGAYSCAIASSEFFKEDTVLSRYLKTVGVFPHNHPRLFPLLAAQVLRGRKVIIFPEGGMVKDRRVMDNQGHYNIYSRITGERRKQHTGAAVLAQGIEAFKATIRNAYTARNHAQLLRWKEELEFDSLDELLLSALKPTLIIPANITFYPIRSADNMLLTGVELFAKNLSFRQTEELLVEGNILLKNTDMDIRMGKPIDPYEVWHWWNRYLLELVASQLTSLDEVFSLHLAPKNWQQKLLGAYFKKSADATRDQYMKEIYTHVTVNLSHLAATLIMYCLENGQQYITHQAFFNSLYIAVKRIQGNIHINLHRSLLNPHEYSDLTSGTNKRFEQFICVAKHAGLISEQECCYYFLPKLLQEFHFDNIRIENPIAVYNNEVRPITAVREAIIDALNDCDKINPQQLAIWYFHDECLDLGWEQHAYRKPRFDDINSQETATADPAPFFLQPTKANGMGVLLIHGLLASPAELRNYGEYLLQQGYTVLGVRLRGHGSSPYALREQTHEDWYASVVRGFTMLKAYTQRIFVTGFSTGGALALKLASENHPEIIGTTAIAIPIKFTNPAFMLVFLLHSTNRLVDWVSTYEGIKPFIENDQEHPLINYRHVPVKALYELSQLIHEMADFLPLCTRPILIMHSDNDPVVKVKSAYKVIDAITTASKQLKIIHSTQHGILLENIDKSWDVIDEFMVNCANKFAPTQIH
;
A
#
# COMPACT_ATOMS: atom_id res chain seq x y z
N MET A 1 3.36 42.52 -19.94
CA MET A 1 2.59 41.79 -20.97
C MET A 1 1.13 41.86 -20.57
N SER A 2 0.24 42.39 -21.41
CA SER A 2 -1.20 42.42 -21.10
C SER A 2 -1.84 41.16 -21.67
N TYR A 3 -2.50 40.39 -20.82
CA TYR A 3 -3.36 39.29 -21.27
C TYR A 3 -4.67 39.89 -21.82
N SER A 4 -5.33 39.17 -22.74
CA SER A 4 -6.68 39.53 -23.19
C SER A 4 -7.64 39.54 -21.98
N ASN A 5 -8.61 40.46 -21.97
CA ASN A 5 -9.68 40.46 -20.97
C ASN A 5 -10.62 39.26 -21.12
N ASP A 6 -10.70 38.70 -22.33
CA ASP A 6 -11.48 37.51 -22.66
C ASP A 6 -10.54 36.32 -22.77
N TRP A 7 -10.56 35.44 -21.77
CA TRP A 7 -9.84 34.17 -21.78
C TRP A 7 -10.73 33.09 -22.40
N SER A 8 -10.19 32.29 -23.31
CA SER A 8 -10.96 31.27 -24.03
C SER A 8 -11.62 30.28 -23.09
N ASP A 9 -12.88 29.96 -23.37
CA ASP A 9 -13.60 28.94 -22.63
C ASP A 9 -13.11 27.52 -22.97
N ILE A 10 -13.48 26.53 -22.16
CA ILE A 10 -12.97 25.15 -22.31
C ILE A 10 -13.49 24.53 -23.62
N ASP A 11 -12.59 24.11 -24.50
CA ASP A 11 -12.93 23.27 -25.64
C ASP A 11 -13.25 21.84 -25.15
N THR A 12 -14.54 21.56 -25.03
CA THR A 12 -15.05 20.27 -24.54
C THR A 12 -14.64 19.08 -25.42
N ARG A 13 -14.43 19.26 -26.74
CA ARG A 13 -14.01 18.18 -27.64
C ARG A 13 -12.55 17.85 -27.41
N LEU A 14 -11.70 18.86 -27.32
CA LEU A 14 -10.27 18.68 -27.04
C LEU A 14 -10.07 18.08 -25.63
N TYR A 15 -10.79 18.59 -24.63
CA TYR A 15 -10.72 18.09 -23.25
C TYR A 15 -11.06 16.59 -23.17
N LYS A 16 -12.16 16.15 -23.83
CA LYS A 16 -12.53 14.73 -23.89
C LYS A 16 -11.50 13.87 -24.61
N ARG A 17 -10.81 14.39 -25.63
CA ARG A 17 -9.70 13.68 -26.29
C ARG A 17 -8.51 13.52 -25.34
N SER A 18 -8.18 14.55 -24.57
CA SER A 18 -7.12 14.48 -23.56
C SER A 18 -7.40 13.45 -22.47
N VAL A 19 -8.64 13.37 -21.98
CA VAL A 19 -9.07 12.33 -21.01
C VAL A 19 -8.83 10.92 -21.57
N LYS A 20 -9.21 10.68 -22.83
CA LYS A 20 -9.00 9.38 -23.49
C LYS A 20 -7.51 9.07 -23.63
N ALA A 21 -6.69 10.01 -24.10
CA ALA A 21 -5.25 9.82 -24.22
C ALA A 21 -4.60 9.50 -22.86
N PHE A 22 -5.00 10.20 -21.79
CA PHE A 22 -4.51 9.93 -20.44
C PHE A 22 -4.89 8.53 -19.95
N SER A 23 -6.11 8.05 -20.24
CA SER A 23 -6.52 6.70 -19.88
C SER A 23 -5.64 5.61 -20.52
N THR A 24 -5.20 5.83 -21.76
CA THR A 24 -4.26 4.94 -22.46
C THR A 24 -2.87 4.97 -21.80
N VAL A 25 -2.37 6.17 -21.49
CA VAL A 25 -1.07 6.35 -20.83
C VAL A 25 -1.06 5.74 -19.41
N LYS A 26 -2.14 5.93 -18.64
CA LYS A 26 -2.36 5.30 -17.32
C LYS A 26 -2.20 3.79 -17.39
N ASN A 27 -2.82 3.14 -18.38
CA ASN A 27 -2.74 1.70 -18.55
C ASN A 27 -1.34 1.23 -18.99
N MET A 28 -0.67 2.01 -19.85
CA MET A 28 0.69 1.70 -20.33
C MET A 28 1.75 1.77 -19.20
N LEU A 29 1.62 2.74 -18.31
CA LEU A 29 2.61 3.00 -17.25
C LEU A 29 2.41 2.13 -16.00
N SER A 30 1.35 1.33 -15.93
CA SER A 30 1.03 0.49 -14.75
C SER A 30 0.95 1.28 -13.43
N VAL A 31 0.65 2.58 -13.48
CA VAL A 31 0.48 3.41 -12.27
C VAL A 31 -0.89 3.11 -11.66
N LYS A 32 -0.88 2.57 -10.44
CA LYS A 32 -2.12 2.28 -9.72
C LYS A 32 -2.57 3.55 -8.99
N MET A 33 -3.45 4.30 -9.64
CA MET A 33 -4.10 5.46 -9.04
C MET A 33 -5.33 5.03 -8.24
N LYS A 34 -5.38 5.38 -6.95
CA LYS A 34 -6.53 5.15 -6.08
C LYS A 34 -7.03 6.47 -5.52
N LEU A 35 -8.27 6.82 -5.87
CA LEU A 35 -8.97 7.97 -5.31
C LEU A 35 -9.85 7.51 -4.15
N HIS A 36 -9.56 8.03 -2.95
CA HIS A 36 -10.37 7.86 -1.75
C HIS A 36 -11.23 9.10 -1.57
N ALA A 37 -12.45 9.00 -2.07
CA ALA A 37 -13.47 10.03 -1.96
C ALA A 37 -14.86 9.37 -1.99
N ASP A 38 -15.75 9.86 -1.15
CA ASP A 38 -17.16 9.45 -1.07
C ASP A 38 -17.99 10.43 -1.93
N THR A 39 -18.54 11.48 -1.31
CA THR A 39 -19.37 12.51 -1.98
C THR A 39 -18.60 13.77 -2.35
N GLN A 40 -17.34 13.91 -1.90
CA GLN A 40 -16.54 15.13 -2.03
C GLN A 40 -16.37 15.58 -3.49
N VAL A 41 -16.13 14.63 -4.41
CA VAL A 41 -15.89 14.94 -5.83
C VAL A 41 -17.10 15.63 -6.46
N SER A 42 -18.31 15.19 -6.11
CA SER A 42 -19.56 15.72 -6.66
C SER A 42 -19.92 17.07 -6.04
N GLN A 43 -19.77 17.19 -4.72
CA GLN A 43 -20.18 18.37 -3.96
C GLN A 43 -19.22 19.56 -4.12
N GLY A 44 -17.91 19.29 -4.12
CA GLY A 44 -16.84 20.28 -4.11
C GLY A 44 -16.79 21.16 -5.35
N ASP A 45 -16.32 22.40 -5.19
CA ASP A 45 -16.17 23.37 -6.28
C ASP A 45 -14.70 23.77 -6.48
N ILE A 46 -13.97 23.95 -5.38
CA ILE A 46 -12.53 24.29 -5.39
C ILE A 46 -11.76 23.14 -4.76
N PHE A 47 -10.89 22.49 -5.52
CA PHE A 47 -10.08 21.36 -5.08
C PHE A 47 -8.64 21.79 -4.85
N LEU A 48 -8.10 21.44 -3.68
CA LEU A 48 -6.74 21.76 -3.28
C LEU A 48 -5.91 20.50 -3.19
N PHE A 49 -4.74 20.49 -3.83
CA PHE A 49 -3.80 19.37 -3.75
C PHE A 49 -2.43 19.85 -3.28
N ASN A 50 -1.74 19.06 -2.47
CA ASN A 50 -0.31 19.26 -2.22
C ASN A 50 0.49 19.08 -3.52
N HIS A 51 1.59 19.82 -3.67
CA HIS A 51 2.37 19.81 -4.90
C HIS A 51 3.63 18.93 -4.74
N PHE A 52 3.61 17.71 -5.30
CA PHE A 52 4.70 16.73 -5.34
C PHE A 52 5.45 16.62 -6.69
N SER A 53 4.88 16.90 -7.86
CA SER A 53 5.55 16.86 -9.18
C SER A 53 4.79 17.68 -10.21
N ARG A 54 5.43 18.12 -11.30
CA ARG A 54 4.67 18.80 -12.38
C ARG A 54 3.71 17.86 -13.11
N PHE A 55 4.02 16.58 -13.19
CA PHE A 55 3.18 15.57 -13.83
C PHE A 55 1.81 15.43 -13.15
N GLU A 56 1.76 15.49 -11.82
CA GLU A 56 0.50 15.34 -11.08
C GLU A 56 -0.52 16.44 -11.36
N THR A 57 -0.07 17.62 -11.82
CA THR A 57 -0.96 18.76 -12.05
C THR A 57 -1.96 18.50 -13.18
N PHE A 58 -1.73 17.44 -13.95
CA PHE A 58 -2.62 16.95 -14.98
C PHE A 58 -3.61 15.88 -14.49
N ILE A 59 -3.37 15.25 -13.35
CA ILE A 59 -4.10 14.04 -12.94
C ILE A 59 -5.46 14.34 -12.30
N PRO A 60 -5.59 15.24 -11.31
CA PRO A 60 -6.85 15.45 -10.61
C PRO A 60 -8.02 15.82 -11.51
N GLN A 61 -7.81 16.64 -12.54
CA GLN A 61 -8.85 17.04 -13.48
C GLN A 61 -9.47 15.84 -14.21
N PHE A 62 -8.65 14.87 -14.60
CA PHE A 62 -9.13 13.68 -15.29
C PHE A 62 -9.92 12.77 -14.36
N LEU A 63 -9.47 12.63 -13.10
CA LEU A 63 -10.17 11.83 -12.11
C LEU A 63 -11.52 12.44 -11.71
N ILE A 64 -11.58 13.76 -11.57
CA ILE A 64 -12.83 14.49 -11.32
C ILE A 64 -13.80 14.32 -12.50
N PHE A 65 -13.30 14.46 -13.74
CA PHE A 65 -14.11 14.28 -14.94
C PHE A 65 -14.63 12.84 -15.08
N GLU A 66 -13.80 11.83 -14.83
CA GLU A 66 -14.19 10.41 -14.88
C GLU A 66 -15.31 10.09 -13.87
N LYS A 67 -15.29 10.73 -12.69
CA LYS A 67 -16.27 10.50 -11.63
C LYS A 67 -17.56 11.30 -11.77
N THR A 68 -17.50 12.53 -12.29
CA THR A 68 -18.64 13.47 -12.25
C THR A 68 -19.07 13.98 -13.61
N GLY A 69 -18.25 13.81 -14.65
CA GLY A 69 -18.43 14.46 -15.95
C GLY A 69 -18.17 15.97 -15.95
N ALA A 70 -17.85 16.58 -14.80
CA ALA A 70 -17.60 18.01 -14.69
C ALA A 70 -16.23 18.39 -15.26
N TYR A 71 -16.18 19.51 -15.98
CA TYR A 71 -14.94 20.09 -16.47
C TYR A 71 -14.23 20.84 -15.35
N SER A 72 -12.90 20.78 -15.35
CA SER A 72 -12.05 21.43 -14.35
C SER A 72 -11.15 22.47 -14.99
N CYS A 73 -11.02 23.62 -14.34
CA CYS A 73 -10.02 24.63 -14.59
C CYS A 73 -8.81 24.43 -13.65
N ALA A 74 -7.62 24.88 -14.07
CA ALA A 74 -6.41 24.82 -13.24
C ALA A 74 -5.59 26.11 -13.35
N ILE A 75 -4.68 26.32 -12.39
CA ILE A 75 -3.76 27.47 -12.37
C ILE A 75 -2.34 26.97 -12.63
N ALA A 76 -1.59 27.64 -13.52
CA ALA A 76 -0.21 27.30 -13.85
C ALA A 76 0.76 28.49 -13.82
N SER A 77 2.07 28.17 -13.87
CA SER A 77 3.12 29.19 -13.98
C SER A 77 2.95 30.01 -15.27
N SER A 78 3.15 31.32 -15.17
CA SER A 78 3.09 32.25 -16.31
C SER A 78 4.15 31.95 -17.36
N GLU A 79 5.21 31.21 -16.99
CA GLU A 79 6.26 30.75 -17.91
C GLU A 79 5.72 29.88 -19.04
N PHE A 80 4.66 29.09 -18.80
CA PHE A 80 4.02 28.27 -19.84
C PHE A 80 3.28 29.11 -20.90
N PHE A 81 3.08 30.41 -20.64
CA PHE A 81 2.33 31.32 -21.49
C PHE A 81 3.18 32.46 -22.07
N LYS A 82 4.50 32.50 -21.77
CA LYS A 82 5.42 33.53 -22.29
C LYS A 82 5.56 33.45 -23.81
N GLU A 83 5.53 32.24 -24.36
CA GLU A 83 5.65 31.97 -25.79
C GLU A 83 4.34 31.34 -26.31
N ASP A 84 3.96 31.63 -27.56
CA ASP A 84 2.77 31.05 -28.19
C ASP A 84 3.05 29.65 -28.77
N THR A 85 3.47 28.74 -27.89
CA THR A 85 3.74 27.35 -28.23
C THR A 85 2.44 26.55 -28.42
N VAL A 86 2.55 25.36 -29.01
CA VAL A 86 1.43 24.40 -29.08
C VAL A 86 0.92 24.07 -27.67
N LEU A 87 1.83 23.93 -26.70
CA LEU A 87 1.45 23.71 -25.30
C LEU A 87 0.71 24.90 -24.70
N SER A 88 1.18 26.13 -24.94
CA SER A 88 0.50 27.36 -24.48
C SER A 88 -0.93 27.42 -25.02
N ARG A 89 -1.13 27.15 -26.31
CA ARG A 89 -2.46 27.08 -26.95
C ARG A 89 -3.31 25.94 -26.38
N TYR A 90 -2.72 24.77 -26.16
CA TYR A 90 -3.40 23.64 -25.53
C TYR A 90 -3.86 23.97 -24.10
N LEU A 91 -2.98 24.52 -23.26
CA LEU A 91 -3.30 24.90 -21.88
C LEU A 91 -4.42 25.95 -21.82
N LYS A 92 -4.40 26.96 -22.70
CA LYS A 92 -5.48 27.96 -22.81
C LYS A 92 -6.82 27.30 -23.15
N THR A 93 -6.84 26.37 -24.10
CA THR A 93 -8.06 25.72 -24.60
C THR A 93 -8.64 24.66 -23.66
N VAL A 94 -7.81 24.04 -22.80
CA VAL A 94 -8.27 23.04 -21.80
C VAL A 94 -8.54 23.63 -20.41
N GLY A 95 -8.65 24.96 -20.29
CA GLY A 95 -9.09 25.62 -19.07
C GLY A 95 -7.99 25.92 -18.04
N VAL A 96 -6.73 26.11 -18.48
CA VAL A 96 -5.63 26.48 -17.59
C VAL A 96 -5.35 27.98 -17.66
N PHE A 97 -5.24 28.61 -16.49
CA PHE A 97 -5.05 30.05 -16.32
C PHE A 97 -3.65 30.37 -15.75
N PRO A 98 -2.99 31.45 -16.19
CA PRO A 98 -1.74 31.89 -15.61
C PRO A 98 -1.98 32.53 -14.23
N HIS A 99 -1.16 32.18 -13.23
CA HIS A 99 -1.29 32.69 -11.87
C HIS A 99 -1.18 34.22 -11.74
N ASN A 100 -0.60 34.91 -12.74
CA ASN A 100 -0.44 36.36 -12.76
C ASN A 100 -1.48 37.07 -13.66
N HIS A 101 -2.56 36.39 -14.05
CA HIS A 101 -3.64 37.03 -14.81
C HIS A 101 -4.33 38.12 -13.97
N PRO A 102 -4.50 39.36 -14.47
CA PRO A 102 -5.06 40.46 -13.68
C PRO A 102 -6.51 40.22 -13.25
N ARG A 103 -7.29 39.49 -14.06
CA ARG A 103 -8.68 39.08 -13.75
C ARG A 103 -8.82 37.61 -13.34
N LEU A 104 -7.78 37.00 -12.74
CA LEU A 104 -7.77 35.57 -12.42
C LEU A 104 -8.98 35.14 -11.57
N PHE A 105 -9.24 35.82 -10.45
CA PHE A 105 -10.33 35.43 -9.54
C PHE A 105 -11.72 35.66 -10.13
N PRO A 106 -12.05 36.81 -10.77
CA PRO A 106 -13.32 36.96 -11.49
C PRO A 106 -13.57 35.85 -12.53
N LEU A 107 -12.55 35.51 -13.33
CA LEU A 107 -12.68 34.46 -14.34
C LEU A 107 -12.95 33.09 -13.71
N LEU A 108 -12.18 32.70 -12.68
CA LEU A 108 -12.38 31.42 -11.99
C LEU A 108 -13.72 31.37 -11.24
N ALA A 109 -14.17 32.48 -10.66
CA ALA A 109 -15.47 32.57 -10.01
C ALA A 109 -16.62 32.33 -11.00
N ALA A 110 -16.55 32.93 -12.19
CA ALA A 110 -17.52 32.67 -13.26
C ALA A 110 -17.54 31.20 -13.69
N GLN A 111 -16.39 30.52 -13.72
CA GLN A 111 -16.30 29.09 -14.02
C GLN A 111 -17.00 28.24 -12.94
N VAL A 112 -16.75 28.54 -11.65
CA VAL A 112 -17.41 27.85 -10.53
C VAL A 112 -18.92 28.05 -10.54
N LEU A 113 -19.40 29.28 -10.79
CA LEU A 113 -20.82 29.57 -10.86
C LEU A 113 -21.52 28.76 -11.97
N ARG A 114 -20.85 28.53 -13.11
CA ARG A 114 -21.30 27.65 -14.20
C ARG A 114 -21.19 26.15 -13.90
N GLY A 115 -20.87 25.77 -12.66
CA GLY A 115 -20.79 24.38 -12.20
C GLY A 115 -19.49 23.65 -12.53
N ARG A 116 -18.47 24.37 -13.03
CA ARG A 116 -17.14 23.80 -13.30
C ARG A 116 -16.30 23.78 -12.04
N LYS A 117 -15.32 22.88 -12.00
CA LYS A 117 -14.45 22.70 -10.85
C LYS A 117 -13.17 23.51 -11.03
N VAL A 118 -12.55 23.96 -9.93
CA VAL A 118 -11.28 24.69 -9.98
C VAL A 118 -10.24 23.94 -9.16
N ILE A 119 -9.08 23.68 -9.75
CA ILE A 119 -7.95 23.00 -9.11
C ILE A 119 -6.89 24.04 -8.78
N ILE A 120 -6.49 24.08 -7.51
CA ILE A 120 -5.49 25.01 -7.00
C ILE A 120 -4.44 24.22 -6.21
N PHE A 121 -3.18 24.57 -6.40
CA PHE A 121 -2.07 24.10 -5.57
C PHE A 121 -1.73 25.24 -4.61
N PRO A 122 -2.17 25.19 -3.33
CA PRO A 122 -2.12 26.33 -2.40
C PRO A 122 -0.69 26.77 -2.07
N GLU A 123 0.28 25.93 -2.39
CA GLU A 123 1.68 26.22 -2.19
C GLU A 123 2.26 27.22 -3.23
N GLY A 124 1.54 27.48 -4.33
CA GLY A 124 1.82 28.51 -5.35
C GLY A 124 2.96 28.20 -6.34
N GLY A 125 3.83 27.28 -5.97
CA GLY A 125 4.84 26.66 -6.82
C GLY A 125 5.18 25.29 -6.25
N MET A 126 5.93 24.49 -7.00
CA MET A 126 6.34 23.16 -6.56
C MET A 126 7.06 23.22 -5.19
N VAL A 127 6.46 22.64 -4.14
CA VAL A 127 7.08 22.59 -2.80
C VAL A 127 7.96 21.36 -2.70
N LYS A 128 9.23 21.62 -2.92
CA LYS A 128 10.25 20.58 -2.99
C LYS A 128 10.90 20.29 -1.64
N ASP A 129 10.99 21.26 -0.74
CA ASP A 129 11.29 21.05 0.68
C ASP A 129 9.98 21.09 1.49
N ARG A 130 9.59 19.95 2.06
CA ARG A 130 8.34 19.79 2.83
C ARG A 130 8.53 20.07 4.31
N ARG A 131 9.36 21.04 4.73
CA ARG A 131 9.32 21.48 6.13
C ARG A 131 8.03 22.28 6.40
N VAL A 132 6.92 21.54 6.48
CA VAL A 132 5.51 21.98 6.53
C VAL A 132 5.20 22.80 7.77
N MET A 133 5.78 22.43 8.91
CA MET A 133 5.67 23.13 10.19
C MET A 133 7.00 23.78 10.59
N ASP A 134 6.96 24.95 11.21
CA ASP A 134 8.10 25.51 11.93
C ASP A 134 8.28 24.83 13.30
N ASN A 135 9.32 25.23 14.05
CA ASN A 135 9.59 24.70 15.40
C ASN A 135 8.52 25.10 16.43
N GLN A 136 7.57 25.98 16.07
CA GLN A 136 6.45 26.42 16.88
C GLN A 136 5.12 25.75 16.46
N GLY A 137 5.16 24.86 15.46
CA GLY A 137 3.98 24.13 14.96
C GLY A 137 3.15 24.88 13.92
N HIS A 138 3.59 26.04 13.42
CA HIS A 138 2.86 26.79 12.39
C HIS A 138 3.20 26.32 10.97
N TYR A 139 2.19 26.28 10.10
CA TYR A 139 2.34 25.89 8.70
C TYR A 139 3.05 26.98 7.88
N ASN A 140 4.20 26.66 7.28
CA ASN A 140 4.99 27.58 6.45
C ASN A 140 5.60 26.85 5.23
N ILE A 141 5.81 27.58 4.13
CA ILE A 141 6.50 27.10 2.91
C ILE A 141 7.60 28.07 2.49
N TYR A 142 8.60 27.59 1.75
CA TYR A 142 9.65 28.47 1.23
C TYR A 142 9.23 29.18 -0.07
N SER A 143 9.57 30.47 -0.20
CA SER A 143 9.27 31.30 -1.37
C SER A 143 10.50 31.47 -2.26
N ARG A 144 10.41 31.04 -3.52
CA ARG A 144 11.47 31.25 -4.53
C ARG A 144 11.79 32.72 -4.80
N ILE A 145 10.80 33.61 -4.65
CA ILE A 145 10.90 35.01 -5.06
C ILE A 145 11.56 35.87 -3.98
N THR A 146 11.37 35.52 -2.71
CA THR A 146 11.82 36.34 -1.58
C THR A 146 13.01 35.75 -0.83
N GLY A 147 13.41 34.51 -1.11
CA GLY A 147 14.50 33.84 -0.39
C GLY A 147 14.16 33.48 1.07
N GLU A 148 12.92 33.72 1.49
CA GLU A 148 12.44 33.59 2.86
C GLU A 148 11.28 32.58 2.96
N ARG A 149 11.07 32.03 4.16
CA ARG A 149 9.88 31.21 4.49
C ARG A 149 8.66 32.13 4.61
N ARG A 150 7.59 31.81 3.88
CA ARG A 150 6.30 32.51 3.90
C ARG A 150 5.15 31.55 4.17
N LYS A 151 4.01 32.05 4.63
CA LYS A 151 2.78 31.26 4.71
C LYS A 151 2.28 30.88 3.31
N GLN A 152 1.55 29.77 3.20
CA GLN A 152 0.93 29.34 1.94
C GLN A 152 -0.04 30.40 1.39
N HIS A 153 -0.32 30.36 0.08
CA HIS A 153 -1.19 31.34 -0.55
C HIS A 153 -2.63 31.19 -0.09
N THR A 154 -3.26 32.29 0.31
CA THR A 154 -4.69 32.35 0.66
C THR A 154 -5.62 32.34 -0.55
N GLY A 155 -5.10 32.23 -1.78
CA GLY A 155 -5.85 32.46 -3.02
C GLY A 155 -7.12 31.61 -3.17
N ALA A 156 -7.11 30.36 -2.72
CA ALA A 156 -8.29 29.49 -2.74
C ALA A 156 -9.39 29.97 -1.77
N ALA A 157 -9.00 30.41 -0.57
CA ALA A 157 -9.94 30.97 0.40
C ALA A 157 -10.52 32.30 -0.07
N VAL A 158 -9.69 33.17 -0.66
CA VAL A 158 -10.12 34.44 -1.25
C VAL A 158 -11.11 34.19 -2.40
N LEU A 159 -10.82 33.23 -3.30
CA LEU A 159 -11.72 32.84 -4.37
C LEU A 159 -13.08 32.38 -3.82
N ALA A 160 -13.08 31.45 -2.87
CA ALA A 160 -14.31 30.90 -2.30
C ALA A 160 -15.15 31.96 -1.59
N GLN A 161 -14.52 32.85 -0.80
CA GLN A 161 -15.21 33.95 -0.12
C GLN A 161 -15.75 34.98 -1.10
N GLY A 162 -15.03 35.29 -2.19
CA GLY A 162 -15.52 36.18 -3.23
C GLY A 162 -16.72 35.59 -3.97
N ILE A 163 -16.72 34.28 -4.24
CA ILE A 163 -17.89 33.60 -4.82
C ILE A 163 -19.08 33.71 -3.87
N GLU A 164 -18.92 33.43 -2.58
CA GLU A 164 -20.01 33.55 -1.60
C GLU A 164 -20.53 35.00 -1.45
N ALA A 165 -19.62 35.97 -1.48
CA ALA A 165 -19.97 37.38 -1.47
C ALA A 165 -20.83 37.74 -2.68
N PHE A 166 -20.45 37.28 -3.87
CA PHE A 166 -21.23 37.51 -5.09
C PHE A 166 -22.55 36.73 -5.11
N LYS A 167 -22.60 35.51 -4.60
CA LYS A 167 -23.88 34.79 -4.44
C LYS A 167 -24.84 35.55 -3.52
N ALA A 168 -24.32 36.21 -2.48
CA ALA A 168 -25.15 37.08 -1.64
C ALA A 168 -25.68 38.31 -2.39
N THR A 169 -24.91 38.91 -3.31
CA THR A 169 -25.42 40.02 -4.15
C THR A 169 -26.57 39.56 -5.05
N ILE A 170 -26.47 38.37 -5.64
CA ILE A 170 -27.55 37.75 -6.45
C ILE A 170 -28.80 37.53 -5.59
N ARG A 171 -28.65 36.92 -4.41
CA ARG A 171 -29.78 36.68 -3.50
C ARG A 171 -30.46 37.98 -3.05
N ASN A 172 -29.67 39.00 -2.74
CA ASN A 172 -30.21 40.31 -2.35
C ASN A 172 -30.92 41.01 -3.52
N ALA A 173 -30.38 40.94 -4.74
CA ALA A 173 -31.04 41.47 -5.92
C ALA A 173 -32.39 40.78 -6.21
N TYR A 174 -32.48 39.47 -5.96
CA TYR A 174 -33.73 38.72 -6.05
C TYR A 174 -34.76 39.17 -5.00
N THR A 175 -34.36 39.27 -3.74
CA THR A 175 -35.24 39.77 -2.66
C THR A 175 -35.71 41.20 -2.91
N ALA A 176 -34.84 42.05 -3.45
CA ALA A 176 -35.15 43.43 -3.84
C ALA A 176 -35.92 43.55 -5.17
N ARG A 177 -36.24 42.43 -5.84
CA ARG A 177 -36.91 42.37 -7.15
C ARG A 177 -36.21 43.17 -8.26
N ASN A 178 -34.88 43.26 -8.20
CA ASN A 178 -34.08 43.96 -9.21
C ASN A 178 -33.85 43.05 -10.44
N HIS A 179 -34.90 42.87 -11.24
CA HIS A 179 -34.86 42.00 -12.42
C HIS A 179 -33.84 42.44 -13.47
N ALA A 180 -33.61 43.75 -13.63
CA ALA A 180 -32.65 44.27 -14.60
C ALA A 180 -31.22 43.82 -14.30
N GLN A 181 -30.81 43.89 -13.03
CA GLN A 181 -29.49 43.44 -12.60
C GLN A 181 -29.31 41.93 -12.72
N LEU A 182 -30.35 41.16 -12.37
CA LEU A 182 -30.34 39.70 -12.48
C LEU A 182 -30.22 39.22 -13.93
N LEU A 183 -30.96 39.84 -14.86
CA LEU A 183 -30.85 39.54 -16.29
C LEU A 183 -29.45 39.88 -16.84
N ARG A 184 -28.87 40.99 -16.40
CA ARG A 184 -27.50 41.36 -16.77
C ARG A 184 -26.49 40.31 -16.33
N TRP A 185 -26.56 39.83 -15.09
CA TRP A 185 -25.65 38.78 -14.61
C TRP A 185 -25.90 37.43 -15.27
N LYS A 186 -27.15 37.10 -15.61
CA LYS A 186 -27.48 35.91 -16.40
C LYS A 186 -26.74 35.95 -17.75
N GLU A 187 -26.77 37.08 -18.45
CA GLU A 187 -26.07 37.28 -19.72
C GLU A 187 -24.55 37.29 -19.56
N GLU A 188 -24.02 38.03 -18.58
CA GLU A 188 -22.57 38.15 -18.32
C GLU A 188 -21.92 36.82 -17.93
N LEU A 189 -22.64 35.96 -17.21
CA LEU A 189 -22.17 34.64 -16.78
C LEU A 189 -22.63 33.51 -17.71
N GLU A 190 -23.30 33.83 -18.82
CA GLU A 190 -23.73 32.88 -19.85
C GLU A 190 -24.64 31.75 -19.32
N PHE A 191 -25.59 32.06 -18.43
CA PHE A 191 -26.61 31.10 -17.99
C PHE A 191 -27.77 31.03 -18.98
N ASP A 192 -28.37 29.85 -19.17
CA ASP A 192 -29.50 29.69 -20.08
C ASP A 192 -30.80 30.29 -19.50
N SER A 193 -30.96 30.22 -18.18
CA SER A 193 -32.13 30.73 -17.47
C SER A 193 -31.79 31.50 -16.19
N LEU A 194 -32.73 32.32 -15.72
CA LEU A 194 -32.60 33.00 -14.42
C LEU A 194 -32.67 32.00 -13.26
N ASP A 195 -33.44 30.92 -13.41
CA ASP A 195 -33.57 29.88 -12.38
C ASP A 195 -32.25 29.16 -12.13
N GLU A 196 -31.46 28.88 -13.18
CA GLU A 196 -30.13 28.30 -13.04
C GLU A 196 -29.15 29.21 -12.29
N LEU A 197 -29.18 30.53 -12.57
CA LEU A 197 -28.38 31.52 -11.85
C LEU A 197 -28.74 31.53 -10.36
N LEU A 198 -30.04 31.49 -10.04
CA LEU A 198 -30.54 31.47 -8.67
C LEU A 198 -30.19 30.16 -7.95
N LEU A 199 -30.34 29.02 -8.61
CA LEU A 199 -29.93 27.71 -8.07
C LEU A 199 -28.44 27.67 -7.77
N SER A 200 -27.60 28.21 -8.67
CA SER A 200 -26.16 28.35 -8.44
C SER A 200 -25.84 29.25 -7.23
N ALA A 201 -26.62 30.32 -7.04
CA ALA A 201 -26.47 31.23 -5.90
C ALA A 201 -26.97 30.66 -4.56
N LEU A 202 -27.84 29.65 -4.57
CA LEU A 202 -28.30 28.95 -3.37
C LEU A 202 -27.35 27.83 -2.94
N LYS A 203 -26.61 27.23 -3.87
CA LYS A 203 -25.63 26.18 -3.56
C LYS A 203 -24.43 26.78 -2.80
N PRO A 204 -24.01 26.20 -1.67
CA PRO A 204 -22.78 26.63 -0.98
C PRO A 204 -21.54 26.33 -1.84
N THR A 205 -20.53 27.18 -1.77
CA THR A 205 -19.22 26.97 -2.42
C THR A 205 -18.30 26.20 -1.50
N LEU A 206 -17.95 24.97 -1.86
CA LEU A 206 -17.14 24.10 -1.00
C LEU A 206 -15.70 23.98 -1.48
N ILE A 207 -14.77 24.11 -0.54
CA ILE A 207 -13.34 23.82 -0.73
C ILE A 207 -13.07 22.37 -0.30
N ILE A 208 -12.46 21.58 -1.18
CA ILE A 208 -12.05 20.21 -0.90
C ILE A 208 -10.53 20.14 -0.77
N PRO A 209 -9.97 20.07 0.46
CA PRO A 209 -8.57 19.76 0.65
C PRO A 209 -8.30 18.30 0.25
N ALA A 210 -7.18 18.03 -0.42
CA ALA A 210 -6.78 16.69 -0.81
C ALA A 210 -5.27 16.50 -0.74
N ASN A 211 -4.87 15.29 -0.37
CA ASN A 211 -3.48 14.87 -0.36
C ASN A 211 -3.22 13.84 -1.46
N ILE A 212 -2.09 14.00 -2.15
CA ILE A 212 -1.50 13.06 -3.07
C ILE A 212 -0.25 12.49 -2.41
N THR A 213 -0.22 11.17 -2.25
CA THR A 213 0.94 10.42 -1.75
C THR A 213 1.40 9.41 -2.80
N PHE A 214 2.71 9.33 -3.03
CA PHE A 214 3.33 8.38 -3.94
C PHE A 214 4.12 7.31 -3.18
N TYR A 215 3.98 6.04 -3.56
CA TYR A 215 4.77 4.97 -2.95
C TYR A 215 4.93 3.70 -3.83
N PRO A 216 6.14 3.14 -3.99
CA PRO A 216 7.42 3.72 -3.60
C PRO A 216 7.86 4.81 -4.59
N ILE A 217 8.58 5.83 -4.10
CA ILE A 217 9.35 6.74 -4.96
C ILE A 217 10.59 5.98 -5.45
N ARG A 218 10.83 5.94 -6.76
CA ARG A 218 11.97 5.23 -7.36
C ARG A 218 12.92 6.23 -8.02
N SER A 219 14.21 5.94 -8.02
CA SER A 219 15.15 6.54 -8.99
C SER A 219 15.40 5.48 -10.06
N ALA A 220 14.80 5.62 -11.24
CA ALA A 220 15.03 4.65 -12.32
C ALA A 220 16.34 4.96 -13.04
N ASP A 221 17.24 3.97 -13.15
CA ASP A 221 18.40 4.02 -14.05
C ASP A 221 18.01 3.85 -15.54
N ASN A 222 16.78 3.42 -15.81
CA ASN A 222 16.26 3.21 -17.16
C ASN A 222 15.24 4.29 -17.55
N MET A 223 15.63 5.13 -18.52
CA MET A 223 14.81 6.20 -19.06
C MET A 223 13.60 5.64 -19.84
N LEU A 224 12.37 5.86 -19.35
CA LEU A 224 11.16 5.62 -20.13
C LEU A 224 10.80 6.92 -20.88
N LEU A 225 11.34 7.07 -22.08
CA LEU A 225 11.13 8.24 -22.94
C LEU A 225 9.67 8.41 -23.42
N THR A 226 8.88 7.33 -23.46
CA THR A 226 7.66 7.26 -24.30
C THR A 226 6.47 8.09 -23.79
N GLY A 227 6.29 8.24 -22.47
CA GLY A 227 5.10 8.91 -21.90
C GLY A 227 5.15 10.44 -22.01
N VAL A 228 6.34 11.01 -21.89
CA VAL A 228 6.57 12.45 -21.95
C VAL A 228 6.70 12.90 -23.40
N GLU A 229 7.21 12.08 -24.33
CA GLU A 229 7.30 12.40 -25.77
C GLU A 229 5.96 12.81 -26.42
N LEU A 230 4.82 12.26 -25.97
CA LEU A 230 3.49 12.67 -26.41
C LEU A 230 3.16 14.13 -26.05
N PHE A 231 3.72 14.63 -24.95
CA PHE A 231 3.55 16.00 -24.46
C PHE A 231 4.78 16.91 -24.73
N ALA A 232 5.94 16.32 -25.05
CA ALA A 232 7.24 16.99 -25.08
C ALA A 232 7.75 17.39 -26.46
N LYS A 233 7.08 16.97 -27.55
CA LYS A 233 7.49 17.39 -28.91
C LYS A 233 7.56 18.91 -29.12
N ASN A 234 7.02 19.74 -28.21
CA ASN A 234 6.97 21.20 -28.31
C ASN A 234 7.23 21.95 -26.97
N LEU A 235 7.91 21.32 -26.02
CA LEU A 235 8.34 21.92 -24.74
C LEU A 235 9.78 22.45 -24.85
N SER A 236 10.13 23.49 -24.10
CA SER A 236 11.54 23.91 -24.02
C SER A 236 12.40 22.79 -23.43
N PHE A 237 13.66 22.68 -23.86
CA PHE A 237 14.58 21.60 -23.45
C PHE A 237 14.60 21.40 -21.93
N ARG A 238 14.67 22.51 -21.17
CA ARG A 238 14.67 22.52 -19.70
C ARG A 238 13.37 21.99 -19.08
N GLN A 239 12.21 22.33 -19.64
CA GLN A 239 10.92 21.87 -19.10
C GLN A 239 10.70 20.39 -19.39
N THR A 240 11.13 19.93 -20.56
CA THR A 240 11.11 18.51 -20.95
C THR A 240 12.02 17.69 -20.04
N GLU A 241 13.24 18.15 -19.78
CA GLU A 241 14.20 17.50 -18.89
C GLU A 241 13.65 17.39 -17.46
N GLU A 242 13.09 18.46 -16.90
CA GLU A 242 12.51 18.42 -15.56
C GLU A 242 11.26 17.52 -15.46
N LEU A 243 10.39 17.49 -16.48
CA LEU A 243 9.23 16.58 -16.55
C LEU A 243 9.64 15.12 -16.77
N LEU A 244 10.70 14.87 -17.54
CA LEU A 244 11.27 13.54 -17.74
C LEU A 244 11.92 13.01 -16.47
N VAL A 245 12.70 13.83 -15.76
CA VAL A 245 13.34 13.44 -14.50
C VAL A 245 12.28 13.18 -13.41
N GLU A 246 11.33 14.09 -13.23
CA GLU A 246 10.24 13.92 -12.24
C GLU A 246 9.26 12.80 -12.63
N GLY A 247 9.00 12.63 -13.93
CA GLY A 247 8.20 11.52 -14.45
C GLY A 247 8.91 10.18 -14.22
N ASN A 248 10.17 10.04 -14.60
CA ASN A 248 10.90 8.77 -14.44
C ASN A 248 10.97 8.30 -12.97
N ILE A 249 10.89 9.22 -12.01
CA ILE A 249 10.79 8.91 -10.58
C ILE A 249 9.46 8.21 -10.19
N LEU A 250 8.40 8.40 -10.99
CA LEU A 250 7.01 8.06 -10.64
C LEU A 250 6.35 6.98 -11.51
N LEU A 251 6.95 6.58 -12.64
CA LEU A 251 6.16 6.01 -13.75
C LEU A 251 6.13 4.48 -13.88
N LYS A 252 6.81 3.67 -13.03
CA LYS A 252 6.69 2.19 -13.12
C LYS A 252 6.53 1.52 -11.76
N ASN A 253 5.35 0.90 -11.56
CA ASN A 253 4.94 0.19 -10.34
C ASN A 253 4.88 1.08 -9.08
N THR A 254 4.56 2.36 -9.25
CA THR A 254 4.29 3.30 -8.16
C THR A 254 2.78 3.41 -7.94
N ASP A 255 2.37 3.35 -6.68
CA ASP A 255 1.01 3.62 -6.24
C ASP A 255 0.87 5.13 -6.02
N MET A 256 -0.24 5.70 -6.51
CA MET A 256 -0.62 7.10 -6.28
C MET A 256 -1.95 7.11 -5.54
N ASP A 257 -1.90 7.41 -4.25
CA ASP A 257 -3.09 7.53 -3.41
C ASP A 257 -3.49 9.00 -3.32
N ILE A 258 -4.75 9.29 -3.65
CA ILE A 258 -5.34 10.61 -3.56
C ILE A 258 -6.46 10.55 -2.53
N ARG A 259 -6.31 11.28 -1.41
CA ARG A 259 -7.30 11.31 -0.34
C ARG A 259 -7.93 12.68 -0.25
N MET A 260 -9.25 12.75 -0.42
CA MET A 260 -10.02 13.98 -0.21
C MET A 260 -10.42 14.08 1.26
N GLY A 261 -10.07 15.20 1.88
CA GLY A 261 -10.45 15.53 3.25
C GLY A 261 -11.87 16.04 3.36
N LYS A 262 -12.21 16.58 4.53
CA LYS A 262 -13.56 17.10 4.78
C LYS A 262 -13.82 18.36 3.95
N PRO A 263 -15.00 18.52 3.32
CA PRO A 263 -15.38 19.77 2.69
C PRO A 263 -15.34 20.93 3.69
N ILE A 264 -14.77 22.05 3.27
CA ILE A 264 -14.68 23.27 4.06
C ILE A 264 -15.61 24.31 3.44
N ASP A 265 -16.58 24.76 4.22
CA ASP A 265 -17.44 25.87 3.86
C ASP A 265 -16.81 27.19 4.34
N PRO A 266 -16.40 28.09 3.43
CA PRO A 266 -15.87 29.41 3.82
C PRO A 266 -16.90 30.26 4.58
N TYR A 267 -18.20 30.01 4.41
CA TYR A 267 -19.30 30.73 5.06
C TYR A 267 -19.52 30.31 6.51
N GLU A 268 -19.15 29.08 6.91
CA GLU A 268 -19.21 28.61 8.30
C GLU A 268 -18.15 29.29 9.19
N VAL A 269 -17.00 29.64 8.62
CA VAL A 269 -15.90 30.34 9.34
C VAL A 269 -16.28 31.79 9.68
N TRP A 270 -17.36 32.31 9.08
CA TRP A 270 -17.78 33.70 9.29
C TRP A 270 -18.57 33.87 10.59
N HIS A 271 -18.12 34.81 11.41
CA HIS A 271 -18.87 35.29 12.56
C HIS A 271 -20.18 35.96 12.09
N TRP A 272 -21.22 35.93 12.92
CA TRP A 272 -22.55 36.48 12.57
C TRP A 272 -22.49 37.96 12.12
N TRP A 273 -21.62 38.76 12.73
CA TRP A 273 -21.35 40.15 12.33
C TRP A 273 -20.81 40.28 10.89
N ASN A 274 -20.01 39.33 10.41
CA ASN A 274 -19.49 39.35 9.04
C ASN A 274 -20.61 39.13 8.02
N ARG A 275 -21.57 38.25 8.36
CA ARG A 275 -22.75 37.98 7.51
C ARG A 275 -23.61 39.22 7.38
N TYR A 276 -23.89 39.87 8.51
CA TYR A 276 -24.63 41.12 8.54
C TYR A 276 -23.92 42.24 7.74
N LEU A 277 -22.60 42.39 7.90
CA LEU A 277 -21.84 43.39 7.16
C LEU A 277 -21.83 43.10 5.64
N LEU A 278 -21.73 41.83 5.25
CA LEU A 278 -21.86 41.45 3.84
C LEU A 278 -23.24 41.83 3.29
N GLU A 279 -24.32 41.57 4.01
CA GLU A 279 -25.67 41.92 3.55
C GLU A 279 -25.84 43.44 3.32
N LEU A 280 -25.24 44.26 4.19
CA LEU A 280 -25.22 45.72 4.03
C LEU A 280 -24.46 46.18 2.78
N VAL A 281 -23.34 45.52 2.47
CA VAL A 281 -22.45 45.89 1.35
C VAL A 281 -22.87 45.25 0.04
N ALA A 282 -23.55 44.10 0.07
CA ALA A 282 -23.88 43.29 -1.11
C ALA A 282 -24.78 44.04 -2.12
N SER A 283 -25.63 44.95 -1.64
CA SER A 283 -26.45 45.80 -2.52
C SER A 283 -25.63 46.82 -3.33
N GLN A 284 -24.38 47.09 -2.93
CA GLN A 284 -23.49 48.07 -3.54
C GLN A 284 -22.55 47.45 -4.59
N LEU A 285 -22.52 46.12 -4.68
CA LEU A 285 -21.60 45.36 -5.53
C LEU A 285 -22.33 44.92 -6.81
N THR A 286 -21.83 45.37 -7.96
CA THR A 286 -22.51 45.22 -9.25
C THR A 286 -21.80 44.27 -10.23
N SER A 287 -20.56 43.88 -9.97
CA SER A 287 -19.81 42.91 -10.79
C SER A 287 -18.87 42.04 -9.95
N LEU A 288 -18.39 40.93 -10.53
CA LEU A 288 -17.39 40.07 -9.90
C LEU A 288 -16.06 40.81 -9.65
N ASP A 289 -15.64 41.69 -10.56
CA ASP A 289 -14.42 42.49 -10.40
C ASP A 289 -14.49 43.43 -9.17
N GLU A 290 -15.67 44.00 -8.89
CA GLU A 290 -15.88 44.81 -7.68
C GLU A 290 -15.74 43.99 -6.39
N VAL A 291 -16.20 42.74 -6.39
CA VAL A 291 -16.05 41.84 -5.23
C VAL A 291 -14.58 41.56 -4.94
N PHE A 292 -13.78 41.23 -5.96
CA PHE A 292 -12.37 40.90 -5.78
C PHE A 292 -11.46 42.12 -5.62
N SER A 293 -11.95 43.34 -5.83
CA SER A 293 -11.21 44.60 -5.61
C SER A 293 -11.49 45.28 -4.26
N LEU A 294 -12.38 44.72 -3.43
CA LEU A 294 -12.75 45.25 -2.10
C LEU A 294 -11.55 45.59 -1.19
N HIS A 295 -10.46 44.82 -1.27
CA HIS A 295 -9.25 45.06 -0.47
C HIS A 295 -8.29 46.08 -1.08
N LEU A 296 -8.29 46.22 -2.40
CA LEU A 296 -7.33 47.03 -3.15
C LEU A 296 -7.85 48.46 -3.33
N ALA A 297 -9.16 48.64 -3.51
CA ALA A 297 -9.80 49.92 -3.75
C ALA A 297 -11.20 50.00 -3.10
N PRO A 298 -11.30 50.03 -1.75
CA PRO A 298 -12.60 50.15 -1.08
C PRO A 298 -13.23 51.53 -1.34
N LYS A 299 -14.50 51.57 -1.75
CA LYS A 299 -15.22 52.83 -2.02
C LYS A 299 -15.68 53.55 -0.75
N ASN A 300 -15.87 52.81 0.36
CA ASN A 300 -16.32 53.36 1.64
C ASN A 300 -15.76 52.56 2.83
N TRP A 301 -16.02 53.05 4.05
CA TRP A 301 -15.51 52.45 5.29
C TRP A 301 -16.09 51.04 5.54
N GLN A 302 -17.31 50.76 5.10
CA GLN A 302 -17.96 49.45 5.25
C GLN A 302 -17.27 48.41 4.37
N GLN A 303 -16.97 48.75 3.12
CA GLN A 303 -16.19 47.91 2.19
C GLN A 303 -14.77 47.68 2.69
N LYS A 304 -14.12 48.72 3.24
CA LYS A 304 -12.79 48.60 3.85
C LYS A 304 -12.79 47.62 5.02
N LEU A 305 -13.83 47.69 5.87
CA LEU A 305 -14.00 46.81 7.01
C LEU A 305 -14.29 45.36 6.56
N LEU A 306 -15.19 45.17 5.59
CA LEU A 306 -15.48 43.85 5.00
C LEU A 306 -14.22 43.22 4.40
N GLY A 307 -13.41 44.01 3.68
CA GLY A 307 -12.10 43.59 3.21
C GLY A 307 -11.17 43.18 4.35
N ALA A 308 -11.06 43.95 5.44
CA ALA A 308 -10.24 43.52 6.57
C ALA A 308 -10.67 42.15 7.14
N TYR A 309 -11.98 41.89 7.21
CA TYR A 309 -12.54 40.61 7.66
C TYR A 309 -12.29 39.46 6.68
N PHE A 310 -12.46 39.68 5.37
CA PHE A 310 -12.17 38.67 4.35
C PHE A 310 -10.71 38.21 4.46
N LYS A 311 -9.77 39.13 4.69
CA LYS A 311 -8.36 38.77 4.85
C LYS A 311 -8.16 37.86 6.07
N LYS A 312 -8.70 38.24 7.22
CA LYS A 312 -8.62 37.45 8.46
C LYS A 312 -9.28 36.08 8.32
N SER A 313 -10.46 36.03 7.72
CA SER A 313 -11.17 34.78 7.47
C SER A 313 -10.42 33.90 6.47
N ALA A 314 -9.80 34.48 5.44
CA ALA A 314 -9.03 33.74 4.45
C ALA A 314 -7.77 33.10 5.06
N ASP A 315 -7.12 33.76 6.03
CA ASP A 315 -6.04 33.17 6.80
C ASP A 315 -6.51 31.96 7.62
N ALA A 316 -7.66 32.07 8.30
CA ALA A 316 -8.24 30.97 9.08
C ALA A 316 -8.65 29.78 8.19
N THR A 317 -9.35 30.04 7.08
CA THR A 317 -9.73 29.01 6.10
C THR A 317 -8.48 28.35 5.49
N ARG A 318 -7.41 29.12 5.22
CA ARG A 318 -6.13 28.55 4.78
C ARG A 318 -5.57 27.58 5.78
N ASP A 319 -5.44 28.00 7.03
CA ASP A 319 -4.83 27.15 8.06
C ASP A 319 -5.63 25.86 8.26
N GLN A 320 -6.97 25.93 8.14
CA GLN A 320 -7.85 24.77 8.16
C GLN A 320 -7.61 23.83 6.97
N TYR A 321 -7.65 24.30 5.72
CA TYR A 321 -7.43 23.41 4.57
C TYR A 321 -6.00 22.88 4.50
N MET A 322 -4.99 23.64 4.96
CA MET A 322 -3.61 23.17 4.98
C MET A 322 -3.45 22.05 6.00
N LYS A 323 -4.04 22.19 7.19
CA LYS A 323 -4.09 21.13 8.18
C LYS A 323 -4.74 19.88 7.60
N GLU A 324 -5.90 20.00 6.96
CA GLU A 324 -6.59 18.88 6.32
C GLU A 324 -5.74 18.22 5.23
N ILE A 325 -5.06 18.98 4.36
CA ILE A 325 -4.17 18.41 3.32
C ILE A 325 -3.08 17.54 3.96
N TYR A 326 -2.44 17.97 5.04
CA TYR A 326 -1.31 17.22 5.60
C TYR A 326 -1.72 16.11 6.58
N THR A 327 -2.87 16.19 7.23
CA THR A 327 -3.40 15.07 8.03
C THR A 327 -3.90 13.91 7.16
N HIS A 328 -4.19 14.16 5.88
CA HIS A 328 -4.65 13.15 4.92
C HIS A 328 -3.51 12.46 4.14
N VAL A 329 -2.25 12.63 4.55
CA VAL A 329 -1.12 11.85 4.01
C VAL A 329 -1.37 10.35 4.20
N THR A 330 -1.13 9.57 3.16
CA THR A 330 -1.25 8.11 3.22
C THR A 330 0.07 7.50 3.70
N VAL A 331 0.15 7.17 4.99
CA VAL A 331 1.36 6.67 5.64
C VAL A 331 1.77 5.32 5.03
N ASN A 332 3.07 5.18 4.75
CA ASN A 332 3.67 4.00 4.11
C ASN A 332 4.99 3.66 4.83
N LEU A 333 5.64 2.57 4.45
CA LEU A 333 6.81 2.07 5.16
C LEU A 333 8.02 3.01 5.08
N SER A 334 8.19 3.75 3.97
CA SER A 334 9.26 4.75 3.84
C SER A 334 9.05 5.94 4.77
N HIS A 335 7.80 6.32 5.06
CA HIS A 335 7.49 7.32 6.08
C HIS A 335 7.96 6.85 7.47
N LEU A 336 7.62 5.61 7.86
CA LEU A 336 8.01 5.04 9.15
C LEU A 336 9.55 4.98 9.29
N ALA A 337 10.22 4.47 8.26
CA ALA A 337 11.68 4.40 8.22
C ALA A 337 12.35 5.77 8.27
N ALA A 338 11.86 6.74 7.51
CA ALA A 338 12.40 8.08 7.53
C ALA A 338 12.21 8.76 8.89
N THR A 339 11.05 8.59 9.52
CA THR A 339 10.81 9.10 10.88
C THR A 339 11.71 8.44 11.91
N LEU A 340 11.94 7.13 11.82
CA LEU A 340 12.89 6.42 12.69
C LEU A 340 14.32 6.95 12.53
N ILE A 341 14.82 7.05 11.29
CA ILE A 341 16.17 7.56 11.00
C ILE A 341 16.36 8.98 11.55
N MET A 342 15.41 9.87 11.23
CA MET A 342 15.48 11.27 11.68
C MET A 342 15.35 11.38 13.19
N TYR A 343 14.51 10.57 13.84
CA TYR A 343 14.39 10.53 15.29
C TYR A 343 15.69 10.09 15.97
N CYS A 344 16.33 9.01 15.51
CA CYS A 344 17.62 8.58 16.06
C CYS A 344 18.67 9.70 15.96
N LEU A 345 18.75 10.34 14.79
CA LEU A 345 19.70 11.41 14.54
C LEU A 345 19.45 12.65 15.42
N GLU A 346 18.17 13.03 15.62
CA GLU A 346 17.77 14.12 16.52
C GLU A 346 18.15 13.84 17.99
N ASN A 347 18.25 12.56 18.39
CA ASN A 347 18.67 12.14 19.73
C ASN A 347 20.18 11.82 19.83
N GLY A 348 20.98 12.19 18.82
CA GLY A 348 22.42 12.00 18.81
C GLY A 348 22.87 10.57 18.52
N GLN A 349 21.96 9.66 18.15
CA GLN A 349 22.29 8.29 17.76
C GLN A 349 22.69 8.27 16.26
N GLN A 350 23.95 7.95 15.98
CA GLN A 350 24.53 8.00 14.63
C GLN A 350 24.40 6.70 13.83
N TYR A 351 23.94 5.61 14.46
CA TYR A 351 23.75 4.33 13.80
C TYR A 351 22.63 3.52 14.44
N ILE A 352 22.10 2.53 13.72
CA ILE A 352 21.13 1.55 14.23
C ILE A 352 21.45 0.17 13.68
N THR A 353 21.31 -0.88 14.50
CA THR A 353 21.48 -2.26 14.04
C THR A 353 20.34 -2.64 13.09
N HIS A 354 20.61 -3.52 12.12
CA HIS A 354 19.57 -4.01 11.20
C HIS A 354 18.39 -4.61 11.96
N GLN A 355 18.68 -5.45 12.95
CA GLN A 355 17.65 -6.08 13.78
C GLN A 355 16.77 -5.04 14.50
N ALA A 356 17.36 -4.06 15.20
CA ALA A 356 16.59 -3.03 15.90
C ALA A 356 15.78 -2.18 14.92
N PHE A 357 16.37 -1.83 13.77
CA PHE A 357 15.70 -1.06 12.73
C PHE A 357 14.46 -1.78 12.19
N PHE A 358 14.62 -3.02 11.74
CA PHE A 358 13.53 -3.79 11.17
C PHE A 358 12.45 -4.19 12.19
N ASN A 359 12.86 -4.55 13.42
CA ASN A 359 11.92 -4.85 14.50
C ASN A 359 11.10 -3.61 14.87
N SER A 360 11.74 -2.44 14.98
CA SER A 360 11.06 -1.17 15.25
C SER A 360 10.03 -0.86 14.15
N LEU A 361 10.37 -1.08 12.88
CA LEU A 361 9.43 -0.87 11.79
C LEU A 361 8.24 -1.84 11.84
N TYR A 362 8.50 -3.13 12.05
CA TYR A 362 7.42 -4.12 12.16
C TYR A 362 6.48 -3.80 13.33
N ILE A 363 7.02 -3.51 14.52
CA ILE A 363 6.23 -3.11 15.70
C ILE A 363 5.43 -1.83 15.42
N ALA A 364 6.06 -0.82 14.80
CA ALA A 364 5.38 0.41 14.43
C ALA A 364 4.20 0.15 13.47
N VAL A 365 4.38 -0.71 12.48
CA VAL A 365 3.29 -1.15 11.58
C VAL A 365 2.13 -1.76 12.38
N LYS A 366 2.41 -2.71 13.28
CA LYS A 366 1.36 -3.34 14.09
C LYS A 366 0.62 -2.36 15.00
N ARG A 367 1.30 -1.32 15.51
CA ARG A 367 0.69 -0.29 16.35
C ARG A 367 -0.21 0.66 15.57
N ILE A 368 0.24 1.15 14.42
CA ILE A 368 -0.54 2.11 13.63
C ILE A 368 -1.73 1.46 12.91
N GLN A 369 -1.68 0.16 12.63
CA GLN A 369 -2.80 -0.59 12.03
C GLN A 369 -4.11 -0.48 12.84
N GLY A 370 -4.01 -0.31 14.17
CA GLY A 370 -5.18 -0.12 15.03
C GLY A 370 -5.71 1.32 15.09
N ASN A 371 -5.03 2.29 14.47
CA ASN A 371 -5.39 3.70 14.59
C ASN A 371 -6.29 4.18 13.45
N ILE A 372 -7.57 4.41 13.74
CA ILE A 372 -8.58 4.86 12.77
C ILE A 372 -8.36 6.29 12.24
N HIS A 373 -7.50 7.08 12.88
CA HIS A 373 -7.21 8.46 12.49
C HIS A 373 -6.02 8.56 11.52
N ILE A 374 -5.30 7.45 11.28
CA ILE A 374 -4.17 7.42 10.35
C ILE A 374 -4.62 6.76 9.06
N ASN A 375 -4.37 7.46 7.95
CA ASN A 375 -4.58 6.91 6.63
C ASN A 375 -3.41 5.99 6.26
N LEU A 376 -3.64 4.69 6.17
CA LEU A 376 -2.59 3.72 5.84
C LEU A 376 -2.57 3.37 4.34
N HIS A 377 -1.37 3.26 3.80
CA HIS A 377 -1.11 2.69 2.49
C HIS A 377 -1.36 1.18 2.53
N ARG A 378 -1.80 0.59 1.41
CA ARG A 378 -2.07 -0.86 1.32
C ARG A 378 -0.86 -1.73 1.69
N SER A 379 0.36 -1.23 1.50
CA SER A 379 1.60 -1.95 1.85
C SER A 379 1.79 -2.10 3.36
N LEU A 380 1.03 -1.38 4.18
CA LEU A 380 1.00 -1.53 5.63
C LEU A 380 -0.22 -2.31 6.10
N LEU A 381 -1.06 -2.80 5.17
CA LEU A 381 -2.28 -3.58 5.46
C LEU A 381 -2.21 -4.99 4.90
N ASN A 382 -1.39 -5.21 3.86
CA ASN A 382 -1.11 -6.51 3.27
C ASN A 382 0.17 -7.10 3.89
N PRO A 383 0.09 -8.17 4.70
CA PRO A 383 1.24 -8.80 5.34
C PRO A 383 2.36 -9.17 4.36
N HIS A 384 2.03 -9.63 3.15
CA HIS A 384 3.03 -9.91 2.11
C HIS A 384 4.00 -8.74 1.81
N GLU A 385 3.60 -7.50 2.12
CA GLU A 385 4.40 -6.31 1.86
C GLU A 385 5.27 -5.90 3.05
N TYR A 386 5.07 -6.46 4.25
CA TYR A 386 5.78 -6.05 5.48
C TYR A 386 6.19 -7.20 6.43
N SER A 387 5.68 -8.42 6.28
CA SER A 387 5.94 -9.55 7.19
C SER A 387 7.43 -9.90 7.25
N ASP A 388 8.13 -9.75 6.12
CA ASP A 388 9.55 -10.10 5.98
C ASP A 388 10.48 -8.99 6.49
N LEU A 389 9.93 -7.95 7.13
CA LEU A 389 10.76 -6.97 7.84
C LEU A 389 11.58 -7.66 8.92
N THR A 390 10.99 -8.57 9.70
CA THR A 390 11.67 -9.24 10.82
C THR A 390 12.79 -10.17 10.37
N SER A 391 12.81 -10.61 9.10
CA SER A 391 13.93 -11.34 8.49
C SER A 391 14.96 -10.43 7.82
N GLY A 392 14.70 -9.12 7.73
CA GLY A 392 15.58 -8.13 7.12
C GLY A 392 15.60 -8.13 5.59
N THR A 393 14.68 -8.84 4.93
CA THR A 393 14.74 -9.18 3.50
C THR A 393 13.55 -8.65 2.70
N ASN A 394 13.06 -7.45 3.05
CA ASN A 394 11.91 -6.87 2.37
C ASN A 394 12.29 -6.23 1.03
N LYS A 395 12.11 -6.96 -0.08
CA LYS A 395 12.46 -6.54 -1.46
C LYS A 395 11.91 -5.16 -1.87
N ARG A 396 10.69 -4.80 -1.47
CA ARG A 396 10.07 -3.51 -1.84
C ARG A 396 10.71 -2.36 -1.06
N PHE A 397 11.08 -2.62 0.19
CA PHE A 397 11.72 -1.66 1.06
C PHE A 397 13.24 -1.55 0.85
N GLU A 398 13.91 -2.60 0.37
CA GLU A 398 15.31 -2.55 -0.07
C GLU A 398 15.56 -1.41 -1.06
N GLN A 399 14.59 -1.11 -1.93
CA GLN A 399 14.68 0.03 -2.85
C GLN A 399 14.84 1.36 -2.11
N PHE A 400 14.14 1.57 -1.00
CA PHE A 400 14.27 2.78 -0.18
C PHE A 400 15.68 2.89 0.42
N ILE A 401 16.21 1.78 0.95
CA ILE A 401 17.57 1.71 1.51
C ILE A 401 18.61 1.95 0.40
N CYS A 402 18.46 1.33 -0.77
CA CYS A 402 19.34 1.52 -1.92
C CYS A 402 19.38 2.97 -2.39
N VAL A 403 18.22 3.61 -2.53
CA VAL A 403 18.11 5.04 -2.88
C VAL A 403 18.81 5.90 -1.83
N ALA A 404 18.60 5.62 -0.54
CA ALA A 404 19.25 6.37 0.54
C ALA A 404 20.79 6.20 0.56
N LYS A 405 21.29 4.99 0.24
CA LYS A 405 22.72 4.70 0.10
C LYS A 405 23.32 5.43 -1.10
N HIS A 406 22.68 5.36 -2.27
CA HIS A 406 23.14 6.06 -3.48
C HIS A 406 23.12 7.58 -3.32
N ALA A 407 22.13 8.12 -2.61
CA ALA A 407 22.08 9.54 -2.26
C ALA A 407 23.14 9.94 -1.22
N GLY A 408 23.89 9.00 -0.63
CA GLY A 408 24.89 9.28 0.40
C GLY A 408 24.29 9.76 1.73
N LEU A 409 23.09 9.29 2.07
CA LEU A 409 22.40 9.61 3.32
C LEU A 409 22.67 8.58 4.42
N ILE A 410 22.81 7.32 4.02
CA ILE A 410 23.15 6.23 4.92
C ILE A 410 24.30 5.42 4.33
N SER A 411 25.16 4.88 5.18
CA SER A 411 26.10 3.83 4.82
C SER A 411 25.76 2.55 5.56
N GLU A 412 26.15 1.42 5.00
CA GLU A 412 25.95 0.09 5.58
C GLU A 412 27.32 -0.52 5.83
N GLN A 413 27.57 -0.92 7.07
CA GLN A 413 28.78 -1.62 7.48
C GLN A 413 28.39 -2.69 8.50
N GLU A 414 28.94 -3.90 8.33
CA GLU A 414 28.66 -5.06 9.18
C GLU A 414 27.14 -5.39 9.24
N CYS A 415 26.48 -5.08 10.35
CA CYS A 415 25.06 -5.30 10.61
C CYS A 415 24.34 -4.01 11.04
N CYS A 416 24.86 -2.85 10.64
CA CYS A 416 24.38 -1.54 11.06
C CYS A 416 24.21 -0.58 9.88
N TYR A 417 23.15 0.24 9.97
CA TYR A 417 23.01 1.44 9.16
C TYR A 417 23.59 2.62 9.92
N TYR A 418 24.54 3.33 9.29
CA TYR A 418 25.14 4.55 9.80
C TYR A 418 24.52 5.77 9.11
N PHE A 419 24.15 6.78 9.88
CA PHE A 419 23.53 8.00 9.39
C PHE A 419 24.60 9.02 9.03
N LEU A 420 24.63 9.42 7.76
CA LEU A 420 25.67 10.31 7.24
C LEU A 420 25.32 11.78 7.50
N PRO A 421 26.32 12.68 7.67
CA PRO A 421 26.09 14.10 7.92
C PRO A 421 25.22 14.81 6.87
N LYS A 422 25.18 14.24 5.65
CA LYS A 422 24.32 14.71 4.56
C LYS A 422 22.83 14.77 4.94
N LEU A 423 22.36 13.94 5.87
CA LEU A 423 21.00 13.97 6.39
C LEU A 423 20.63 15.29 7.08
N LEU A 424 21.61 15.98 7.67
CA LEU A 424 21.44 17.27 8.37
C LEU A 424 21.73 18.48 7.49
N GLN A 425 22.24 18.29 6.28
CA GLN A 425 22.56 19.39 5.38
C GLN A 425 21.29 20.07 4.88
N GLU A 426 21.28 21.39 4.88
CA GLU A 426 20.25 22.17 4.20
C GLU A 426 20.54 22.19 2.69
N PHE A 427 19.66 21.59 1.91
CA PHE A 427 19.77 21.59 0.45
C PHE A 427 19.00 22.75 -0.17
N HIS A 428 19.53 23.29 -1.28
CA HIS A 428 18.74 24.18 -2.12
C HIS A 428 17.47 23.47 -2.62
N PHE A 429 16.37 24.22 -2.62
CA PHE A 429 15.00 23.73 -2.82
C PHE A 429 14.81 22.84 -4.06
N ASP A 430 15.58 23.04 -5.13
CA ASP A 430 15.35 22.31 -6.38
C ASP A 430 15.79 20.84 -6.36
N ASN A 431 16.69 20.45 -5.45
CA ASN A 431 17.35 19.14 -5.49
C ASN A 431 17.08 18.25 -4.26
N ILE A 432 16.49 18.78 -3.17
CA ILE A 432 16.33 18.04 -1.90
C ILE A 432 15.63 16.67 -2.04
N ARG A 433 14.75 16.50 -3.04
CA ARG A 433 14.07 15.21 -3.29
C ARG A 433 14.99 14.12 -3.84
N ILE A 434 16.01 14.53 -4.59
CA ILE A 434 17.04 13.65 -5.13
C ILE A 434 18.13 13.48 -4.07
N GLU A 435 18.50 14.58 -3.41
CA GLU A 435 19.63 14.61 -2.48
C GLU A 435 19.30 14.04 -1.09
N ASN A 436 18.08 14.25 -0.59
CA ASN A 436 17.63 13.82 0.75
C ASN A 436 16.14 13.40 0.78
N PRO A 437 15.75 12.32 0.07
CA PRO A 437 14.40 11.75 0.15
C PRO A 437 13.95 11.35 1.57
N ILE A 438 14.88 11.00 2.48
CA ILE A 438 14.56 10.67 3.88
C ILE A 438 13.93 11.87 4.58
N ALA A 439 14.56 13.05 4.49
CA ALA A 439 14.02 14.25 5.10
C ALA A 439 12.64 14.59 4.53
N VAL A 440 12.41 14.36 3.22
CA VAL A 440 11.11 14.58 2.56
C VAL A 440 10.02 13.70 3.17
N TYR A 441 10.25 12.38 3.27
CA TYR A 441 9.27 11.47 3.85
C TYR A 441 8.98 11.79 5.33
N ASN A 442 10.00 12.04 6.15
CA ASN A 442 9.78 12.40 7.56
C ASN A 442 8.94 13.67 7.71
N ASN A 443 9.21 14.64 6.84
CA ASN A 443 8.51 15.91 6.80
C ASN A 443 7.02 15.79 6.44
N GLU A 444 6.67 14.88 5.54
CA GLU A 444 5.29 14.62 5.11
C GLU A 444 4.40 14.15 6.26
N VAL A 445 4.90 13.24 7.09
CA VAL A 445 4.14 12.67 8.21
C VAL A 445 4.32 13.43 9.52
N ARG A 446 5.20 14.43 9.57
CA ARG A 446 5.45 15.22 10.79
C ARG A 446 4.18 15.83 11.43
N PRO A 447 3.14 16.26 10.69
CA PRO A 447 1.88 16.73 11.28
C PRO A 447 1.04 15.62 11.94
N ILE A 448 1.32 14.36 11.65
CA ILE A 448 0.62 13.18 12.21
C ILE A 448 1.44 12.66 13.40
N THR A 449 1.31 13.30 14.57
CA THR A 449 2.12 12.99 15.76
C THR A 449 2.07 11.52 16.16
N ALA A 450 0.93 10.87 15.97
CA ALA A 450 0.73 9.45 16.23
C ALA A 450 1.70 8.53 15.46
N VAL A 451 2.19 8.94 14.29
CA VAL A 451 3.23 8.19 13.55
C VAL A 451 4.56 8.24 14.31
N ARG A 452 4.94 9.43 14.78
CA ARG A 452 6.19 9.62 15.53
C ARG A 452 6.12 8.92 16.89
N GLU A 453 5.01 9.03 17.61
CA GLU A 453 4.75 8.33 18.88
C GLU A 453 4.88 6.82 18.69
N ALA A 454 4.23 6.25 17.66
CA ALA A 454 4.33 4.81 17.37
C ALA A 454 5.77 4.35 17.09
N ILE A 455 6.58 5.17 16.42
CA ILE A 455 7.99 4.88 16.15
C ILE A 455 8.84 4.95 17.41
N ILE A 456 8.64 5.97 18.24
CA ILE A 456 9.36 6.12 19.51
C ILE A 456 9.09 4.92 20.41
N ASP A 457 7.81 4.58 20.58
CA ASP A 457 7.44 3.46 21.42
C ASP A 457 7.98 2.14 20.82
N ALA A 458 7.94 1.98 19.49
CA ALA A 458 8.43 0.77 18.83
C ALA A 458 9.94 0.60 18.99
N LEU A 459 10.72 1.68 18.90
CA LEU A 459 12.17 1.66 19.13
C LEU A 459 12.51 1.33 20.58
N ASN A 460 11.73 1.83 21.54
CA ASN A 460 11.93 1.52 22.96
C ASN A 460 11.65 0.05 23.32
N ASP A 461 10.79 -0.60 22.53
CA ASP A 461 10.29 -1.96 22.75
C ASP A 461 10.91 -3.01 21.82
N CYS A 462 11.73 -2.62 20.83
CA CYS A 462 12.23 -3.53 19.79
C CYS A 462 13.03 -4.72 20.34
N ASP A 463 13.67 -4.54 21.50
CA ASP A 463 14.46 -5.58 22.19
C ASP A 463 13.72 -6.19 23.40
N LYS A 464 12.53 -5.67 23.74
CA LYS A 464 11.76 -6.03 24.94
C LYS A 464 10.41 -6.68 24.63
N ILE A 465 10.07 -6.81 23.36
CA ILE A 465 8.76 -7.33 22.97
C ILE A 465 8.54 -8.73 23.52
N ASN A 466 7.38 -8.92 24.15
CA ASN A 466 6.97 -10.25 24.62
C ASN A 466 6.90 -11.21 23.41
N PRO A 467 7.64 -12.33 23.42
CA PRO A 467 7.62 -13.30 22.32
C PRO A 467 6.20 -13.80 21.98
N GLN A 468 5.32 -13.93 22.97
CA GLN A 468 3.92 -14.33 22.74
C GLN A 468 3.13 -13.25 22.01
N GLN A 469 3.36 -11.97 22.33
CA GLN A 469 2.72 -10.87 21.61
C GLN A 469 3.15 -10.83 20.14
N LEU A 470 4.44 -11.08 19.89
CA LEU A 470 4.97 -11.19 18.54
C LEU A 470 4.34 -12.38 17.79
N ALA A 471 4.21 -13.54 18.45
CA ALA A 471 3.56 -14.70 17.87
C ALA A 471 2.07 -14.46 17.54
N ILE A 472 1.34 -13.73 18.39
CA ILE A 472 -0.04 -13.31 18.12
C ILE A 472 -0.11 -12.45 16.85
N TRP A 473 0.83 -11.51 16.69
CA TRP A 473 0.87 -10.66 15.49
C TRP A 473 1.22 -11.44 14.22
N TYR A 474 2.18 -12.36 14.28
CA TYR A 474 2.48 -13.25 13.14
C TYR A 474 1.29 -14.12 12.77
N PHE A 475 0.59 -14.70 13.75
CA PHE A 475 -0.59 -15.53 13.47
C PHE A 475 -1.71 -14.70 12.83
N HIS A 476 -1.93 -13.48 13.33
CA HIS A 476 -2.88 -12.55 12.72
C HIS A 476 -2.48 -12.17 11.28
N ASP A 477 -1.19 -11.95 11.03
CA ASP A 477 -0.66 -11.68 9.68
C ASP A 477 -0.87 -12.87 8.73
N GLU A 478 -0.70 -14.11 9.17
CA GLU A 478 -0.99 -15.30 8.35
C GLU A 478 -2.48 -15.40 7.96
N CYS A 479 -3.38 -15.05 8.89
CA CYS A 479 -4.83 -14.98 8.62
C CYS A 479 -5.18 -13.85 7.65
N LEU A 480 -4.54 -12.68 7.79
CA LEU A 480 -4.75 -11.54 6.88
C LEU A 480 -4.21 -11.85 5.48
N ASP A 481 -3.04 -12.47 5.36
CA ASP A 481 -2.43 -12.86 4.08
C ASP A 481 -3.38 -13.77 3.28
N LEU A 482 -4.01 -14.76 3.93
CA LEU A 482 -5.03 -15.61 3.30
C LEU A 482 -6.21 -14.78 2.74
N GLY A 483 -6.75 -13.85 3.52
CA GLY A 483 -7.84 -12.99 3.08
C GLY A 483 -7.47 -12.11 1.89
N TRP A 484 -6.26 -11.54 1.90
CA TRP A 484 -5.72 -10.76 0.78
C TRP A 484 -5.52 -11.61 -0.48
N GLU A 485 -4.97 -12.82 -0.33
CA GLU A 485 -4.74 -13.75 -1.42
C GLU A 485 -6.08 -14.16 -2.06
N GLN A 486 -7.06 -14.58 -1.26
CA GLN A 486 -8.41 -14.89 -1.74
C GLN A 486 -9.03 -13.70 -2.50
N HIS A 487 -8.92 -12.49 -1.97
CA HIS A 487 -9.44 -11.30 -2.66
C HIS A 487 -8.69 -11.04 -3.99
N ALA A 488 -7.37 -11.23 -4.03
CA ALA A 488 -6.56 -11.02 -5.22
C ALA A 488 -6.93 -11.98 -6.36
N TYR A 489 -7.24 -13.23 -6.02
CA TYR A 489 -7.53 -14.31 -6.98
C TYR A 489 -9.03 -14.54 -7.26
N ARG A 490 -9.96 -13.78 -6.66
CA ARG A 490 -11.40 -13.77 -7.00
C ARG A 490 -11.77 -13.00 -8.28
N LYS A 491 -10.78 -12.52 -9.04
CA LYS A 491 -11.03 -11.67 -10.22
C LYS A 491 -11.44 -12.53 -11.43
N PRO A 492 -12.32 -12.04 -12.33
CA PRO A 492 -12.85 -12.82 -13.45
C PRO A 492 -11.82 -13.48 -14.37
N ARG A 493 -10.61 -12.91 -14.45
CA ARG A 493 -9.49 -13.45 -15.23
C ARG A 493 -8.97 -14.81 -14.72
N PHE A 494 -9.40 -15.27 -13.55
CA PHE A 494 -8.99 -16.53 -12.93
C PHE A 494 -10.14 -17.55 -12.86
N ASP A 495 -11.33 -17.19 -13.34
CA ASP A 495 -12.54 -18.00 -13.20
C ASP A 495 -12.49 -19.27 -14.05
N ASP A 496 -11.64 -19.32 -15.08
CA ASP A 496 -11.42 -20.49 -15.93
C ASP A 496 -10.99 -21.71 -15.13
N ILE A 497 -10.16 -21.51 -14.09
CA ILE A 497 -9.77 -22.58 -13.15
C ILE A 497 -10.57 -22.49 -11.86
N ASN A 498 -10.70 -21.31 -11.26
CA ASN A 498 -11.27 -21.16 -9.92
C ASN A 498 -12.74 -21.59 -9.83
N SER A 499 -13.52 -21.47 -10.92
CA SER A 499 -14.92 -21.92 -10.93
C SER A 499 -15.09 -23.45 -10.92
N GLN A 500 -14.03 -24.18 -11.24
CA GLN A 500 -14.00 -25.64 -11.29
C GLN A 500 -13.45 -26.27 -9.99
N GLU A 501 -12.92 -25.45 -9.08
CA GLU A 501 -12.38 -25.91 -7.81
C GLU A 501 -13.50 -26.32 -6.84
N THR A 502 -13.26 -27.40 -6.11
CA THR A 502 -14.23 -28.01 -5.18
C THR A 502 -13.84 -27.86 -3.71
N ALA A 503 -12.63 -27.35 -3.43
CA ALA A 503 -12.15 -27.18 -2.07
C ALA A 503 -12.95 -26.10 -1.33
N THR A 504 -13.69 -26.50 -0.30
CA THR A 504 -14.53 -25.60 0.50
C THR A 504 -14.25 -25.68 2.01
N ALA A 505 -13.39 -26.60 2.46
CA ALA A 505 -13.00 -26.70 3.86
C ALA A 505 -12.25 -25.43 4.31
N ASP A 506 -12.34 -25.09 5.60
CA ASP A 506 -11.69 -23.90 6.16
C ASP A 506 -10.16 -23.95 5.96
N PRO A 507 -9.59 -23.10 5.09
CA PRO A 507 -8.17 -23.13 4.78
C PRO A 507 -7.33 -22.30 5.75
N ALA A 508 -7.93 -21.70 6.78
CA ALA A 508 -7.21 -20.86 7.72
C ALA A 508 -6.18 -21.67 8.53
N PRO A 509 -4.99 -21.09 8.81
CA PRO A 509 -4.11 -21.65 9.83
C PRO A 509 -4.87 -21.69 11.17
N PHE A 510 -4.52 -22.65 12.03
CA PHE A 510 -5.17 -22.79 13.33
C PHE A 510 -4.13 -22.83 14.45
N PHE A 511 -4.47 -22.17 15.56
CA PHE A 511 -3.66 -22.19 16.77
C PHE A 511 -4.55 -22.59 17.95
N LEU A 512 -4.29 -23.78 18.50
CA LEU A 512 -5.11 -24.42 19.52
C LEU A 512 -4.32 -24.46 20.83
N GLN A 513 -4.90 -23.90 21.89
CA GLN A 513 -4.31 -23.86 23.22
C GLN A 513 -5.17 -24.65 24.21
N PRO A 514 -4.61 -25.67 24.89
CA PRO A 514 -5.36 -26.49 25.82
C PRO A 514 -5.61 -25.74 27.13
N THR A 515 -6.74 -26.00 27.79
CA THR A 515 -7.02 -25.47 29.13
C THR A 515 -6.01 -25.99 30.16
N LYS A 516 -5.55 -27.24 29.99
CA LYS A 516 -4.50 -27.86 30.82
C LYS A 516 -3.35 -28.31 29.92
N ALA A 517 -2.32 -27.48 29.82
CA ALA A 517 -1.15 -27.77 28.98
C ALA A 517 -0.26 -28.86 29.58
N ASN A 518 0.22 -29.77 28.73
CA ASN A 518 1.24 -30.78 29.05
C ASN A 518 2.68 -30.23 28.89
N GLY A 519 2.82 -28.95 28.52
CA GLY A 519 4.09 -28.25 28.35
C GLY A 519 4.84 -28.60 27.06
N MET A 520 4.16 -29.15 26.06
CA MET A 520 4.71 -29.49 24.74
C MET A 520 3.84 -28.91 23.62
N GLY A 521 4.50 -28.58 22.51
CA GLY A 521 3.88 -28.05 21.31
C GLY A 521 3.94 -29.03 20.13
N VAL A 522 2.99 -28.94 19.20
CA VAL A 522 3.03 -29.67 17.93
C VAL A 522 2.81 -28.71 16.76
N LEU A 523 3.76 -28.68 15.83
CA LEU A 523 3.66 -27.98 14.55
C LEU A 523 3.15 -28.96 13.49
N LEU A 524 2.03 -28.63 12.83
CA LEU A 524 1.39 -29.45 11.81
C LEU A 524 1.55 -28.81 10.42
N ILE A 525 2.05 -29.57 9.46
CA ILE A 525 2.38 -29.10 8.10
C ILE A 525 1.68 -29.99 7.05
N HIS A 526 0.74 -29.42 6.29
CA HIS A 526 -0.07 -30.14 5.31
C HIS A 526 0.69 -30.44 3.99
N GLY A 527 0.09 -31.28 3.15
CA GLY A 527 0.62 -31.69 1.84
C GLY A 527 0.43 -30.66 0.72
N LEU A 528 1.05 -30.90 -0.43
CA LEU A 528 0.86 -30.08 -1.64
C LEU A 528 -0.61 -30.15 -2.07
N LEU A 529 -1.15 -29.04 -2.57
CA LEU A 529 -2.54 -28.88 -3.01
C LEU A 529 -3.58 -28.88 -1.87
N ALA A 530 -3.22 -29.31 -0.66
CA ALA A 530 -4.10 -29.32 0.50
C ALA A 530 -4.15 -27.94 1.19
N SER A 531 -4.81 -27.89 2.34
CA SER A 531 -4.83 -26.76 3.25
C SER A 531 -4.68 -27.25 4.70
N PRO A 532 -4.55 -26.37 5.71
CA PRO A 532 -4.53 -26.77 7.12
C PRO A 532 -5.71 -27.67 7.54
N ALA A 533 -6.85 -27.62 6.83
CA ALA A 533 -7.98 -28.51 7.07
C ALA A 533 -7.60 -30.00 7.05
N GLU A 534 -6.60 -30.40 6.26
CA GLU A 534 -6.09 -31.78 6.17
C GLU A 534 -5.64 -32.34 7.53
N LEU A 535 -5.17 -31.48 8.42
CA LEU A 535 -4.58 -31.87 9.70
C LEU A 535 -5.38 -31.36 10.91
N ARG A 536 -6.52 -30.69 10.68
CA ARG A 536 -7.29 -30.04 11.75
C ARG A 536 -7.84 -31.05 12.76
N ASN A 537 -8.43 -32.15 12.31
CA ASN A 537 -8.95 -33.20 13.20
C ASN A 537 -7.86 -33.81 14.09
N TYR A 538 -6.67 -34.04 13.52
CA TYR A 538 -5.52 -34.51 14.29
C TYR A 538 -5.04 -33.44 15.29
N GLY A 539 -5.05 -32.16 14.91
CA GLY A 539 -4.76 -31.07 15.83
C GLY A 539 -5.74 -30.96 17.00
N GLU A 540 -7.03 -31.17 16.76
CA GLU A 540 -8.07 -31.21 17.80
C GLU A 540 -7.91 -32.42 18.73
N TYR A 541 -7.51 -33.56 18.19
CA TYR A 541 -7.15 -34.74 18.98
C TYR A 541 -5.95 -34.43 19.92
N LEU A 542 -4.88 -33.84 19.39
CA LEU A 542 -3.70 -33.45 20.19
C LEU A 542 -4.02 -32.40 21.26
N LEU A 543 -4.92 -31.46 20.95
CA LEU A 543 -5.42 -30.48 21.91
C LEU A 543 -6.05 -31.16 23.14
N GLN A 544 -6.84 -32.22 22.93
CA GLN A 544 -7.46 -32.99 24.02
C GLN A 544 -6.42 -33.70 24.90
N GLN A 545 -5.25 -34.03 24.35
CA GLN A 545 -4.12 -34.59 25.09
C GLN A 545 -3.24 -33.52 25.79
N GLY A 546 -3.64 -32.25 25.72
CA GLY A 546 -2.97 -31.15 26.40
C GLY A 546 -1.79 -30.55 25.63
N TYR A 547 -1.63 -30.84 24.34
CA TYR A 547 -0.63 -30.18 23.50
C TYR A 547 -1.10 -28.80 23.04
N THR A 548 -0.16 -27.86 22.95
CA THR A 548 -0.37 -26.62 22.19
C THR A 548 -0.12 -26.91 20.71
N VAL A 549 -1.10 -26.67 19.84
CA VAL A 549 -1.02 -27.10 18.44
C VAL A 549 -1.09 -25.92 17.48
N LEU A 550 -0.22 -25.89 16.48
CA LEU A 550 -0.23 -24.91 15.41
C LEU A 550 -0.24 -25.61 14.05
N GLY A 551 -1.33 -25.46 13.30
CA GLY A 551 -1.42 -25.85 11.89
C GLY A 551 -1.07 -24.69 10.98
N VAL A 552 0.03 -24.81 10.23
CA VAL A 552 0.47 -23.74 9.32
C VAL A 552 -0.23 -23.85 7.98
N ARG A 553 -0.50 -22.71 7.35
CA ARG A 553 -0.88 -22.63 5.95
C ARG A 553 0.37 -22.37 5.12
N LEU A 554 0.66 -23.26 4.17
CA LEU A 554 1.72 -23.03 3.19
C LEU A 554 1.25 -21.94 2.22
N ARG A 555 2.14 -21.00 1.87
CA ARG A 555 1.81 -19.89 0.97
C ARG A 555 1.23 -20.41 -0.36
N GLY A 556 0.24 -19.70 -0.92
CA GLY A 556 -0.47 -20.11 -2.14
C GLY A 556 -1.50 -21.25 -1.99
N HIS A 557 -1.56 -21.88 -0.82
CA HIS A 557 -2.53 -22.96 -0.54
C HIS A 557 -3.79 -22.42 0.16
N GLY A 558 -4.92 -23.09 -0.07
CA GLY A 558 -6.21 -22.75 0.54
C GLY A 558 -6.91 -21.50 -0.02
N SER A 559 -6.51 -21.03 -1.21
CA SER A 559 -7.02 -19.83 -1.86
C SER A 559 -7.36 -20.05 -3.35
N SER A 560 -6.35 -20.26 -4.20
CA SER A 560 -6.51 -20.52 -5.64
C SER A 560 -5.29 -21.29 -6.19
N PRO A 561 -5.48 -22.20 -7.17
CA PRO A 561 -4.37 -22.80 -7.91
C PRO A 561 -3.44 -21.77 -8.57
N TYR A 562 -3.97 -20.62 -9.00
CA TYR A 562 -3.14 -19.52 -9.51
C TYR A 562 -2.25 -18.92 -8.42
N ALA A 563 -2.73 -18.85 -7.18
CA ALA A 563 -1.91 -18.38 -6.07
C ALA A 563 -0.73 -19.32 -5.80
N LEU A 564 -1.00 -20.62 -5.79
CA LEU A 564 0.01 -21.67 -5.64
C LEU A 564 1.05 -21.62 -6.76
N ARG A 565 0.63 -21.37 -8.00
CA ARG A 565 1.54 -21.24 -9.15
C ARG A 565 2.60 -20.17 -8.94
N GLU A 566 2.27 -19.07 -8.26
CA GLU A 566 3.20 -17.96 -8.07
C GLU A 566 4.28 -18.25 -7.01
N GLN A 567 4.11 -19.25 -6.14
CA GLN A 567 5.01 -19.51 -5.02
C GLN A 567 6.16 -20.45 -5.39
N THR A 568 7.27 -20.33 -4.68
CA THR A 568 8.39 -21.28 -4.69
C THR A 568 8.34 -22.21 -3.47
N HIS A 569 9.15 -23.27 -3.47
CA HIS A 569 9.24 -24.15 -2.30
C HIS A 569 9.89 -23.48 -1.08
N GLU A 570 10.72 -22.45 -1.28
CA GLU A 570 11.23 -21.60 -0.20
C GLU A 570 10.13 -20.74 0.42
N ASP A 571 9.16 -20.26 -0.37
CA ASP A 571 7.99 -19.55 0.15
C ASP A 571 7.15 -20.47 1.07
N TRP A 572 7.02 -21.76 0.71
CA TRP A 572 6.36 -22.75 1.56
C TRP A 572 7.16 -22.99 2.85
N TYR A 573 8.48 -23.13 2.74
CA TYR A 573 9.35 -23.32 3.89
C TYR A 573 9.34 -22.11 4.84
N ALA A 574 9.26 -20.88 4.30
CA ALA A 574 9.12 -19.67 5.10
C ALA A 574 7.85 -19.69 5.98
N SER A 575 6.73 -20.22 5.50
CA SER A 575 5.52 -20.44 6.32
C SER A 575 5.78 -21.42 7.48
N VAL A 576 6.58 -22.47 7.25
CA VAL A 576 6.96 -23.45 8.29
C VAL A 576 7.85 -22.81 9.35
N VAL A 577 8.87 -22.05 8.93
CA VAL A 577 9.78 -21.34 9.85
C VAL A 577 9.03 -20.30 10.67
N ARG A 578 8.11 -19.54 10.06
CA ARG A 578 7.22 -18.61 10.79
C ARG A 578 6.35 -19.35 11.80
N GLY A 579 5.75 -20.48 11.41
CA GLY A 579 4.98 -21.33 12.31
C GLY A 579 5.79 -21.82 13.51
N PHE A 580 6.97 -22.38 13.26
CA PHE A 580 7.89 -22.81 14.32
C PHE A 580 8.26 -21.66 15.27
N THR A 581 8.58 -20.49 14.72
CA THR A 581 8.90 -19.28 15.50
C THR A 581 7.74 -18.87 16.40
N MET A 582 6.50 -18.93 15.90
CA MET A 582 5.31 -18.66 16.72
C MET A 582 5.15 -19.66 17.86
N LEU A 583 5.28 -20.97 17.58
CA LEU A 583 5.06 -22.02 18.56
C LEU A 583 6.15 -22.03 19.66
N LYS A 584 7.38 -21.66 19.31
CA LYS A 584 8.52 -21.48 20.23
C LYS A 584 8.26 -20.43 21.31
N ALA A 585 7.41 -19.44 21.05
CA ALA A 585 7.01 -18.46 22.06
C ALA A 585 6.15 -19.04 23.19
N TYR A 586 5.55 -20.23 22.98
CA TYR A 586 4.65 -20.88 23.93
C TYR A 586 5.24 -22.14 24.55
N THR A 587 6.11 -22.86 23.84
CA THR A 587 6.65 -24.14 24.29
C THR A 587 8.11 -24.30 23.88
N GLN A 588 8.93 -24.88 24.76
CA GLN A 588 10.35 -25.17 24.52
C GLN A 588 10.60 -26.63 24.08
N ARG A 589 9.53 -27.43 23.97
CA ARG A 589 9.57 -28.82 23.55
C ARG A 589 8.52 -29.01 22.47
N ILE A 590 8.96 -29.13 21.23
CA ILE A 590 8.14 -29.10 20.03
C ILE A 590 8.32 -30.40 19.26
N PHE A 591 7.19 -30.97 18.85
CA PHE A 591 7.12 -31.99 17.81
C PHE A 591 6.77 -31.33 16.48
N VAL A 592 7.41 -31.77 15.41
CA VAL A 592 7.07 -31.33 14.05
C VAL A 592 6.47 -32.52 13.30
N THR A 593 5.23 -32.41 12.85
CA THR A 593 4.54 -33.45 12.08
C THR A 593 4.14 -32.90 10.72
N GLY A 594 4.58 -33.57 9.66
CA GLY A 594 4.31 -33.17 8.30
C GLY A 594 3.74 -34.31 7.44
N PHE A 595 2.75 -33.98 6.61
CA PHE A 595 2.14 -34.90 5.65
C PHE A 595 2.56 -34.61 4.22
N SER A 596 2.91 -35.64 3.46
CA SER A 596 3.38 -35.57 2.07
C SER A 596 4.50 -34.54 1.89
N THR A 597 4.29 -33.49 1.09
CA THR A 597 5.22 -32.34 0.98
C THR A 597 5.54 -31.70 2.33
N GLY A 598 4.55 -31.59 3.23
CA GLY A 598 4.76 -31.12 4.59
C GLY A 598 5.73 -32.01 5.38
N GLY A 599 5.80 -33.31 5.08
CA GLY A 599 6.79 -34.22 5.65
C GLY A 599 8.22 -33.91 5.21
N ALA A 600 8.42 -33.56 3.94
CA ALA A 600 9.73 -33.10 3.45
C ALA A 600 10.14 -31.77 4.12
N LEU A 601 9.21 -30.82 4.24
CA LEU A 601 9.45 -29.54 4.93
C LEU A 601 9.73 -29.73 6.44
N ALA A 602 9.04 -30.67 7.09
CA ALA A 602 9.30 -31.03 8.49
C ALA A 602 10.72 -31.55 8.70
N LEU A 603 11.21 -32.40 7.79
CA LEU A 603 12.58 -32.91 7.82
C LEU A 603 13.61 -31.82 7.51
N LYS A 604 13.30 -30.88 6.60
CA LYS A 604 14.14 -29.70 6.36
C LYS A 604 14.29 -28.87 7.64
N LEU A 605 13.19 -28.59 8.34
CA LEU A 605 13.26 -27.88 9.63
C LEU A 605 14.04 -28.67 10.71
N ALA A 606 13.85 -29.99 10.76
CA ALA A 606 14.56 -30.85 11.71
C ALA A 606 16.09 -30.87 11.46
N SER A 607 16.51 -30.73 10.21
CA SER A 607 17.92 -30.69 9.81
C SER A 607 18.68 -29.47 10.33
N GLU A 608 17.98 -28.38 10.65
CA GLU A 608 18.56 -27.15 11.21
C GLU A 608 18.93 -27.30 12.70
N ASN A 609 18.61 -28.44 13.32
CA ASN A 609 19.04 -28.80 14.67
C ASN A 609 18.60 -27.83 15.79
N HIS A 610 17.44 -27.20 15.63
CA HIS A 610 16.82 -26.38 16.70
C HIS A 610 16.64 -27.20 17.99
N PRO A 611 17.14 -26.72 19.15
CA PRO A 611 17.11 -27.48 20.40
C PRO A 611 15.69 -27.71 20.93
N GLU A 612 14.73 -26.86 20.53
CA GLU A 612 13.33 -27.00 20.93
C GLU A 612 12.64 -28.18 20.24
N ILE A 613 13.17 -28.66 19.10
CA ILE A 613 12.59 -29.81 18.38
C ILE A 613 13.07 -31.11 19.04
N ILE A 614 12.14 -31.86 19.64
CA ILE A 614 12.44 -33.10 20.36
C ILE A 614 12.05 -34.37 19.60
N GLY A 615 11.28 -34.25 18.51
CA GLY A 615 10.94 -35.35 17.61
C GLY A 615 10.27 -34.84 16.34
N THR A 616 10.44 -35.58 15.24
CA THR A 616 9.84 -35.24 13.95
C THR A 616 9.14 -36.45 13.35
N THR A 617 7.91 -36.26 12.88
CA THR A 617 7.12 -37.26 12.16
C THR A 617 6.92 -36.80 10.73
N ALA A 618 7.34 -37.62 9.76
CA ALA A 618 7.16 -37.32 8.35
C ALA A 618 6.42 -38.45 7.65
N ILE A 619 5.30 -38.10 7.01
CA ILE A 619 4.29 -39.06 6.54
C ILE A 619 4.19 -38.96 5.01
N ALA A 620 4.16 -40.09 4.31
CA ALA A 620 3.86 -40.20 2.88
C ALA A 620 4.73 -39.32 1.94
N ILE A 621 6.03 -39.17 2.22
CA ILE A 621 6.93 -38.25 1.50
C ILE A 621 7.03 -38.59 -0.01
N PRO A 622 6.79 -37.63 -0.92
CA PRO A 622 6.66 -37.88 -2.35
C PRO A 622 7.99 -37.91 -3.13
N ILE A 623 8.82 -38.96 -2.96
CA ILE A 623 10.05 -39.14 -3.79
C ILE A 623 9.73 -39.78 -5.15
N LYS A 624 8.78 -40.72 -5.19
CA LYS A 624 8.33 -41.39 -6.42
C LYS A 624 6.82 -41.40 -6.50
N PHE A 625 6.28 -40.74 -7.50
CA PHE A 625 4.85 -40.75 -7.81
C PHE A 625 4.41 -42.02 -8.54
N THR A 626 3.14 -42.35 -8.38
CA THR A 626 2.46 -43.40 -9.14
C THR A 626 1.99 -42.87 -10.50
N ASN A 627 1.53 -41.62 -10.56
CA ASN A 627 1.08 -40.97 -11.80
C ASN A 627 2.27 -40.67 -12.76
N PRO A 628 2.27 -41.19 -14.00
CA PRO A 628 3.32 -40.94 -14.99
C PRO A 628 3.50 -39.47 -15.36
N ALA A 629 2.43 -38.67 -15.38
CA ALA A 629 2.51 -37.25 -15.71
C ALA A 629 3.29 -36.46 -14.65
N PHE A 630 3.03 -36.73 -13.36
CA PHE A 630 3.78 -36.13 -12.26
C PHE A 630 5.24 -36.62 -12.25
N MET A 631 5.46 -37.91 -12.52
CA MET A 631 6.80 -38.48 -12.66
C MET A 631 7.61 -37.84 -13.81
N LEU A 632 6.96 -37.48 -14.92
CA LEU A 632 7.64 -36.86 -16.06
C LEU A 632 8.20 -35.47 -15.70
N VAL A 633 7.39 -34.61 -15.07
CA VAL A 633 7.85 -33.30 -14.59
C VAL A 633 9.02 -33.46 -13.62
N PHE A 634 8.91 -34.44 -12.71
CA PHE A 634 9.90 -34.72 -11.69
C PHE A 634 11.25 -35.21 -12.25
N LEU A 635 11.25 -36.04 -13.30
CA LEU A 635 12.48 -36.61 -13.88
C LEU A 635 13.29 -35.63 -14.72
N LEU A 636 12.68 -34.56 -15.20
CA LEU A 636 13.34 -33.66 -16.14
C LEU A 636 14.20 -32.57 -15.42
N HIS A 637 14.11 -32.45 -14.08
CA HIS A 637 14.74 -31.42 -13.22
C HIS A 637 16.25 -31.19 -13.46
N SER A 638 16.96 -32.21 -13.95
CA SER A 638 18.42 -32.21 -14.13
C SER A 638 18.93 -31.55 -15.42
N THR A 639 18.12 -30.80 -16.18
CA THR A 639 18.54 -30.23 -17.48
C THR A 639 18.11 -28.77 -17.68
N ASN A 640 18.99 -27.93 -18.27
CA ASN A 640 18.65 -26.56 -18.71
C ASN A 640 17.47 -26.51 -19.70
N ARG A 641 17.17 -27.64 -20.37
CA ARG A 641 16.01 -27.82 -21.25
C ARG A 641 14.66 -27.75 -20.52
N LEU A 642 14.66 -27.87 -19.20
CA LEU A 642 13.42 -27.84 -18.43
C LEU A 642 12.88 -26.43 -18.24
N VAL A 643 13.74 -25.43 -18.13
CA VAL A 643 13.31 -24.02 -18.09
C VAL A 643 12.59 -23.68 -19.40
N ASP A 644 13.12 -24.15 -20.54
CA ASP A 644 12.48 -24.00 -21.85
C ASP A 644 11.17 -24.80 -21.94
N TRP A 645 11.14 -26.03 -21.42
CA TRP A 645 9.94 -26.87 -21.42
C TRP A 645 8.84 -26.31 -20.52
N VAL A 646 9.15 -25.87 -19.30
CA VAL A 646 8.21 -25.19 -18.39
C VAL A 646 7.73 -23.91 -19.03
N SER A 647 8.61 -23.08 -19.60
CA SER A 647 8.18 -21.85 -20.30
C SER A 647 7.23 -22.14 -21.46
N THR A 648 7.46 -23.23 -22.21
CA THR A 648 6.63 -23.65 -23.34
C THR A 648 5.30 -24.26 -22.87
N TYR A 649 5.33 -25.14 -21.87
CA TYR A 649 4.16 -25.83 -21.34
C TYR A 649 3.30 -24.89 -20.49
N GLU A 650 3.89 -23.94 -19.76
CA GLU A 650 3.17 -22.85 -19.09
C GLU A 650 2.41 -21.96 -20.07
N GLY A 651 2.88 -21.81 -21.31
CA GLY A 651 2.19 -21.09 -22.38
C GLY A 651 1.02 -21.86 -23.02
N ILE A 652 1.01 -23.20 -22.93
CA ILE A 652 0.06 -24.07 -23.66
C ILE A 652 -0.92 -24.79 -22.71
N LYS A 653 -0.45 -25.31 -21.56
CA LYS A 653 -1.21 -26.00 -20.51
C LYS A 653 -0.59 -25.75 -19.11
N PRO A 654 -0.91 -24.63 -18.45
CA PRO A 654 -0.32 -24.29 -17.14
C PRO A 654 -0.79 -25.18 -15.97
N PHE A 655 -1.89 -25.93 -16.14
CA PHE A 655 -2.48 -26.78 -15.11
C PHE A 655 -2.72 -28.21 -15.60
N ILE A 656 -2.61 -29.17 -14.67
CA ILE A 656 -2.95 -30.58 -14.85
C ILE A 656 -4.11 -30.91 -13.91
N GLU A 657 -5.13 -31.61 -14.38
CA GLU A 657 -6.22 -32.10 -13.52
C GLU A 657 -5.73 -33.24 -12.61
N ASN A 658 -6.18 -33.22 -11.36
CA ASN A 658 -5.89 -34.23 -10.36
C ASN A 658 -7.18 -34.90 -9.90
N ASP A 659 -7.18 -36.24 -9.91
CA ASP A 659 -8.23 -37.05 -9.27
C ASP A 659 -7.96 -37.07 -7.77
N GLN A 660 -8.68 -36.24 -7.02
CA GLN A 660 -8.44 -36.02 -5.59
C GLN A 660 -9.17 -37.05 -4.73
N GLU A 661 -8.51 -37.58 -3.69
CA GLU A 661 -9.15 -38.38 -2.65
C GLU A 661 -10.08 -37.53 -1.77
N HIS A 662 -9.71 -36.28 -1.48
CA HIS A 662 -10.49 -35.37 -0.63
C HIS A 662 -10.83 -34.05 -1.36
N PRO A 663 -11.87 -34.05 -2.22
CA PRO A 663 -12.28 -32.90 -3.05
C PRO A 663 -12.58 -31.60 -2.29
N LEU A 664 -12.95 -31.70 -1.01
CA LEU A 664 -13.28 -30.54 -0.17
C LEU A 664 -12.03 -29.84 0.39
N ILE A 665 -10.86 -30.47 0.31
CA ILE A 665 -9.62 -29.97 0.92
C ILE A 665 -8.55 -29.70 -0.15
N ASN A 666 -8.42 -30.58 -1.15
CA ASN A 666 -7.36 -30.48 -2.15
C ASN A 666 -7.79 -29.64 -3.36
N TYR A 667 -6.82 -29.04 -4.05
CA TYR A 667 -7.07 -28.45 -5.37
C TYR A 667 -7.29 -29.52 -6.44
N ARG A 668 -8.18 -29.23 -7.38
CA ARG A 668 -8.42 -30.03 -8.58
C ARG A 668 -7.35 -29.78 -9.62
N HIS A 669 -6.95 -28.53 -9.78
CA HIS A 669 -5.97 -28.13 -10.76
C HIS A 669 -4.60 -27.99 -10.12
N VAL A 670 -3.62 -28.69 -10.69
CA VAL A 670 -2.22 -28.71 -10.24
C VAL A 670 -1.41 -27.80 -11.13
N PRO A 671 -0.83 -26.71 -10.60
CA PRO A 671 0.09 -25.89 -11.38
C PRO A 671 1.36 -26.67 -11.71
N VAL A 672 1.77 -26.67 -12.97
CA VAL A 672 3.02 -27.36 -13.39
C VAL A 672 4.24 -26.80 -12.66
N LYS A 673 4.27 -25.48 -12.41
CA LYS A 673 5.31 -24.82 -11.61
C LYS A 673 5.37 -25.35 -10.18
N ALA A 674 4.24 -25.63 -9.54
CA ALA A 674 4.22 -26.18 -8.18
C ALA A 674 4.84 -27.59 -8.13
N LEU A 675 4.64 -28.42 -9.17
CA LEU A 675 5.32 -29.72 -9.28
C LEU A 675 6.83 -29.57 -9.47
N TYR A 676 7.25 -28.57 -10.25
CA TYR A 676 8.67 -28.24 -10.40
C TYR A 676 9.30 -27.82 -9.07
N GLU A 677 8.66 -26.92 -8.32
CA GLU A 677 9.11 -26.49 -7.00
C GLU A 677 9.17 -27.66 -6.00
N LEU A 678 8.19 -28.58 -6.05
CA LEU A 678 8.28 -29.81 -5.26
C LEU A 678 9.49 -30.67 -5.66
N SER A 679 9.79 -30.79 -6.95
CA SER A 679 10.98 -31.55 -7.39
C SER A 679 12.30 -30.93 -6.91
N GLN A 680 12.38 -29.60 -6.82
CA GLN A 680 13.52 -28.89 -6.20
C GLN A 680 13.67 -29.28 -4.73
N LEU A 681 12.60 -29.16 -3.94
CA LEU A 681 12.62 -29.53 -2.52
C LEU A 681 13.04 -30.99 -2.30
N ILE A 682 12.54 -31.93 -3.10
CA ILE A 682 12.92 -33.34 -2.97
C ILE A 682 14.37 -33.58 -3.38
N HIS A 683 14.90 -32.84 -4.35
CA HIS A 683 16.31 -32.90 -4.70
C HIS A 683 17.20 -32.45 -3.53
N GLU A 684 16.85 -31.33 -2.88
CA GLU A 684 17.55 -30.80 -1.70
C GLU A 684 17.54 -31.76 -0.49
N MET A 685 16.60 -32.70 -0.42
CA MET A 685 16.54 -33.68 0.68
C MET A 685 17.85 -34.47 0.83
N ALA A 686 18.55 -34.74 -0.28
CA ALA A 686 19.83 -35.45 -0.21
C ALA A 686 20.87 -34.70 0.65
N ASP A 687 20.79 -33.37 0.70
CA ASP A 687 21.73 -32.52 1.42
C ASP A 687 21.37 -32.41 2.90
N PHE A 688 20.07 -32.37 3.24
CA PHE A 688 19.63 -32.09 4.61
C PHE A 688 19.23 -33.32 5.43
N LEU A 689 18.81 -34.43 4.81
CA LEU A 689 18.46 -35.66 5.55
C LEU A 689 19.62 -36.19 6.42
N PRO A 690 20.89 -36.15 5.98
CA PRO A 690 22.02 -36.58 6.81
C PRO A 690 22.31 -35.67 8.01
N LEU A 691 21.77 -34.45 8.02
CA LEU A 691 21.97 -33.45 9.10
C LEU A 691 20.96 -33.60 10.24
N CYS A 692 19.92 -34.42 10.04
CA CYS A 692 18.91 -34.68 11.05
C CYS A 692 19.46 -35.53 12.21
N THR A 693 19.53 -34.93 13.41
CA THR A 693 20.06 -35.62 14.61
C THR A 693 18.98 -36.10 15.58
N ARG A 694 17.82 -35.43 15.62
CA ARG A 694 16.71 -35.70 16.54
C ARG A 694 15.93 -36.97 16.15
N PRO A 695 15.15 -37.58 17.06
CA PRO A 695 14.34 -38.74 16.72
C PRO A 695 13.40 -38.48 15.55
N ILE A 696 13.33 -39.42 14.61
CA ILE A 696 12.47 -39.33 13.43
C ILE A 696 11.59 -40.57 13.31
N LEU A 697 10.30 -40.35 13.07
CA LEU A 697 9.34 -41.35 12.64
C LEU A 697 8.95 -41.10 11.18
N ILE A 698 9.18 -42.10 10.31
CA ILE A 698 8.67 -42.12 8.95
C ILE A 698 7.44 -43.03 8.90
N MET A 699 6.33 -42.53 8.35
CA MET A 699 5.11 -43.32 8.14
C MET A 699 4.72 -43.33 6.67
N HIS A 700 4.26 -44.47 6.16
CA HIS A 700 3.78 -44.58 4.77
C HIS A 700 2.74 -45.69 4.64
N SER A 701 1.76 -45.54 3.75
CA SER A 701 0.85 -46.62 3.36
C SER A 701 1.52 -47.66 2.44
N ASP A 702 1.19 -48.94 2.59
CA ASP A 702 1.71 -49.98 1.71
C ASP A 702 1.16 -49.91 0.27
N ASN A 703 -0.10 -49.49 0.08
CA ASN A 703 -0.78 -49.40 -1.21
C ASN A 703 -1.24 -47.97 -1.54
N ASP A 704 -0.41 -46.99 -1.22
CA ASP A 704 -0.65 -45.57 -1.51
C ASP A 704 -0.80 -45.30 -3.03
N PRO A 705 -1.94 -44.75 -3.48
CA PRO A 705 -2.23 -44.56 -4.90
C PRO A 705 -1.51 -43.35 -5.50
N VAL A 706 -0.96 -42.44 -4.68
CA VAL A 706 -0.29 -41.21 -5.11
C VAL A 706 1.23 -41.39 -5.09
N VAL A 707 1.77 -41.94 -4.00
CA VAL A 707 3.21 -42.04 -3.74
C VAL A 707 3.62 -43.47 -3.46
N LYS A 708 4.62 -43.98 -4.18
CA LYS A 708 5.13 -45.35 -3.98
C LYS A 708 5.81 -45.48 -2.61
N VAL A 709 5.52 -46.57 -1.90
CA VAL A 709 6.16 -46.95 -0.62
C VAL A 709 7.69 -47.01 -0.67
N LYS A 710 8.28 -47.23 -1.85
CA LYS A 710 9.73 -47.14 -2.09
C LYS A 710 10.33 -45.79 -1.69
N SER A 711 9.52 -44.74 -1.62
CA SER A 711 9.93 -43.42 -1.15
C SER A 711 10.30 -43.46 0.34
N ALA A 712 9.49 -44.12 1.18
CA ALA A 712 9.76 -44.23 2.62
C ALA A 712 11.09 -44.94 2.91
N TYR A 713 11.39 -46.03 2.20
CA TYR A 713 12.66 -46.73 2.34
C TYR A 713 13.85 -45.84 1.94
N LYS A 714 13.74 -45.08 0.86
CA LYS A 714 14.80 -44.13 0.47
C LYS A 714 15.04 -43.05 1.51
N VAL A 715 13.98 -42.52 2.12
CA VAL A 715 14.10 -41.48 3.15
C VAL A 715 14.76 -42.05 4.40
N ILE A 716 14.26 -43.18 4.92
CA ILE A 716 14.78 -43.75 6.17
C ILE A 716 16.25 -44.19 6.01
N ASP A 717 16.65 -44.67 4.83
CA ASP A 717 18.02 -45.06 4.54
C ASP A 717 18.97 -43.87 4.51
N ALA A 718 18.52 -42.72 4.00
CA ALA A 718 19.31 -41.48 3.93
C ALA A 718 19.46 -40.76 5.28
N ILE A 719 18.55 -41.02 6.24
CA ILE A 719 18.65 -40.46 7.60
C ILE A 719 19.76 -41.16 8.39
N THR A 720 20.68 -40.36 8.95
CA THR A 720 21.88 -40.87 9.65
C THR A 720 21.69 -41.08 11.15
N THR A 721 20.69 -40.43 11.78
CA THR A 721 20.46 -40.59 13.23
C THR A 721 20.12 -42.04 13.59
N ALA A 722 20.67 -42.50 14.72
CA ALA A 722 20.37 -43.82 15.26
C ALA A 722 18.92 -43.93 15.78
N SER A 723 18.28 -42.79 16.08
CA SER A 723 16.93 -42.73 16.64
C SER A 723 15.87 -42.57 15.55
N LYS A 724 15.85 -43.48 14.57
CA LYS A 724 14.91 -43.46 13.44
C LYS A 724 13.97 -44.67 13.45
N GLN A 725 12.71 -44.47 13.10
CA GLN A 725 11.68 -45.49 13.03
C GLN A 725 10.95 -45.41 11.69
N LEU A 726 10.61 -46.56 11.10
CA LEU A 726 9.75 -46.66 9.92
C LEU A 726 8.53 -47.48 10.27
N LYS A 727 7.33 -46.91 10.08
CA LYS A 727 6.06 -47.61 10.20
C LYS A 727 5.34 -47.65 8.86
N ILE A 728 5.08 -48.85 8.36
CA ILE A 728 4.20 -49.05 7.21
C ILE A 728 2.79 -49.31 7.73
N ILE A 729 1.81 -48.57 7.20
CA ILE A 729 0.39 -48.65 7.52
C ILE A 729 -0.33 -49.41 6.41
N HIS A 730 -1.22 -50.33 6.76
CA HIS A 730 -2.01 -51.03 5.75
C HIS A 730 -3.17 -50.15 5.30
N SER A 731 -3.10 -49.63 4.07
CA SER A 731 -4.12 -48.72 3.52
C SER A 731 -4.04 -48.66 2.01
N THR A 732 -5.18 -48.44 1.35
CA THR A 732 -5.27 -48.14 -0.09
C THR A 732 -5.47 -46.66 -0.40
N GLN A 733 -5.46 -45.82 0.64
CA GLN A 733 -5.61 -44.37 0.56
C GLN A 733 -4.30 -43.66 0.90
N HIS A 734 -4.07 -42.49 0.29
CA HIS A 734 -2.95 -41.61 0.61
C HIS A 734 -3.18 -40.87 1.94
N GLY A 735 -4.41 -40.39 2.19
CA GLY A 735 -4.81 -39.58 3.35
C GLY A 735 -4.84 -40.26 4.73
N ILE A 736 -3.84 -41.09 5.07
CA ILE A 736 -3.85 -41.95 6.27
C ILE A 736 -4.04 -41.21 7.60
N LEU A 737 -3.58 -39.95 7.68
CA LEU A 737 -3.67 -39.15 8.89
C LEU A 737 -5.03 -38.45 9.06
N LEU A 738 -5.66 -38.03 7.96
CA LEU A 738 -6.95 -37.32 8.00
C LEU A 738 -8.05 -38.22 8.56
N GLU A 739 -8.07 -39.49 8.15
CA GLU A 739 -9.08 -40.48 8.54
C GLU A 739 -8.66 -41.35 9.76
N ASN A 740 -7.48 -41.08 10.35
CA ASN A 740 -6.89 -41.92 11.39
C ASN A 740 -6.84 -43.42 11.01
N ILE A 741 -6.43 -43.72 9.78
CA ILE A 741 -6.42 -45.10 9.25
C ILE A 741 -5.44 -45.95 10.06
N ASP A 742 -5.85 -47.17 10.40
CA ASP A 742 -5.07 -48.14 11.19
C ASP A 742 -4.49 -47.54 12.48
N LYS A 743 -5.26 -46.63 13.12
CA LYS A 743 -4.88 -45.92 14.34
C LYS A 743 -3.54 -45.18 14.19
N SER A 744 -3.32 -44.57 13.03
CA SER A 744 -2.12 -43.78 12.74
C SER A 744 -1.81 -42.74 13.83
N TRP A 745 -2.83 -42.16 14.48
CA TRP A 745 -2.63 -41.21 15.58
C TRP A 745 -1.96 -41.86 16.81
N ASP A 746 -2.38 -43.08 17.17
CA ASP A 746 -1.81 -43.82 18.31
C ASP A 746 -0.32 -44.12 18.10
N VAL A 747 0.09 -44.41 16.85
CA VAL A 747 1.50 -44.63 16.49
C VAL A 747 2.33 -43.36 16.73
N ILE A 748 1.79 -42.21 16.34
CA ILE A 748 2.49 -40.93 16.52
C ILE A 748 2.54 -40.57 18.01
N ASP A 749 1.49 -40.82 18.76
CA ASP A 749 1.45 -40.62 20.21
C ASP A 749 2.50 -41.46 20.93
N GLU A 750 2.60 -42.75 20.61
CA GLU A 750 3.63 -43.64 21.19
C GLU A 750 5.04 -43.09 20.92
N PHE A 751 5.30 -42.64 19.68
CA PHE A 751 6.56 -42.01 19.32
C PHE A 751 6.81 -40.71 20.10
N MET A 752 5.81 -39.84 20.22
CA MET A 752 5.94 -38.57 20.96
C MET A 752 6.17 -38.81 22.46
N VAL A 753 5.47 -39.76 23.09
CA VAL A 753 5.67 -40.13 24.50
C VAL A 753 7.09 -40.65 24.71
N ASN A 754 7.58 -41.53 23.85
CA ASN A 754 8.93 -42.06 23.92
C ASN A 754 9.99 -40.94 23.80
N CYS A 755 9.79 -39.99 22.89
CA CYS A 755 10.66 -38.83 22.77
C CYS A 755 10.59 -37.92 24.01
N ALA A 756 9.38 -37.63 24.51
CA ALA A 756 9.18 -36.78 25.67
C ALA A 756 9.87 -37.34 26.93
N ASN A 757 9.84 -38.66 27.12
CA ASN A 757 10.55 -39.34 28.20
C ASN A 757 12.07 -39.24 28.05
N LYS A 758 12.60 -39.38 26.82
CA LYS A 758 14.02 -39.27 26.51
C LYS A 758 14.58 -37.85 26.73
N PHE A 759 13.76 -36.83 26.52
CA PHE A 759 14.11 -35.42 26.68
C PHE A 759 13.43 -34.79 27.91
N ALA A 760 13.04 -35.58 28.90
CA ALA A 760 12.57 -35.07 30.17
C ALA A 760 13.71 -34.32 30.89
N PRO A 761 13.46 -33.16 31.51
CA PRO A 761 14.48 -32.50 32.32
C PRO A 761 14.91 -33.43 33.44
N THR A 762 16.22 -33.64 33.60
CA THR A 762 16.79 -34.36 34.74
C THR A 762 16.33 -33.67 36.01
N GLN A 763 15.51 -34.34 36.83
CA GLN A 763 15.18 -33.82 38.16
C GLN A 763 16.48 -33.76 38.96
N ILE A 764 16.99 -32.54 39.17
CA ILE A 764 17.99 -32.29 40.20
C ILE A 764 17.21 -32.40 41.51
N HIS A 765 17.36 -33.53 42.18
CA HIS A 765 16.89 -33.74 43.55
C HIS A 765 17.65 -32.87 44.55
#